data_AF-A0A4R8M8M8-F1
#
_entry.id   AF-A0A4R8M8M8-F1
#
_cell.length_a   1.000
_cell.length_b   1.000
_cell.length_c   1.000
_cell.angle_alpha   90.00
_cell.angle_beta   90.00
_cell.angle_gamma   90.00
#
_symmetry.space_group_name_H-M   'P 1'
#
loop_
_entity.id
_entity.type
_entity.pdbx_description
1 polymer ?
#
loop_
_entity_poly.entity_id
_entity_poly.type
_entity_poly.pdbx_seq_one_letter_code
_entity_poly.pdbx_strand_id
1 'polypeptide(L)'
;MKLFFPKIILHFLVLFLCFVPASSFAAPSREDAERLFAKMLLEIEVAAKTAEAEIEKLPSIVDDERSRIKNALDQWANNRLTKIVEANYRNVEKALEETRLPQEEGTFSVWWKQTKAGAGSHDDLRKLVELFFADLQPRLSSVSEEFQREILKSLEEEAQIHLKESMERIRKPFLGILRQRLPVYNTIPIPNTDRAAMSYGSSGRKNGLSEGAVPLKGLVGVALVLLGRRIITRIMKFLVIKIAGKVLAKLVPVIGWALLAFEVYDMAGARDRLEEEMRKSFFEEYKAEISAETLWWKSENGAGPSMRDEVDRNIGSLLKNWERICRSEADSMIQSAHILSFSEEVREYVSGQISEGAEFEPVLQKMSILWDVFGQLLAQGQVQVFESMLVSAPDRSELRLLAKSLGPKLPELYKTYGRDFLQAVSKIGVQNYLSSEEWGRGEIDWHLLNENLLTLPDLADNRDAAAGLLTLVLEGAPVRGISPDALATVAGQKGLFGKIWQVLKPDMNRTIFLLGNRRAAAHIAESMELYPAAAAVFLKSYGPEFWSAWSRDEIIDLLQITDFRSVNSGKAHEAVLVPPEDRAELVNIFRKAGKPGIALWDIYATEGTGAVGKNLARQSVECLADGYAFEDLKEKDRLEFAVLCRKIPLLGKFFYDTFKNLGFLPRFLVILAGILAVFAMFFFFFRRRR
;
A
#
# COMPACT_ATOMS: atom_id res chain seq x y z
N MET A 1 -42.20 -7.90 -68.67
CA MET A 1 -42.10 -6.72 -67.79
C MET A 1 -42.11 -7.15 -66.32
N LYS A 2 -41.07 -7.91 -65.93
CA LYS A 2 -40.81 -8.37 -64.55
C LYS A 2 -39.69 -7.51 -63.98
N LEU A 3 -39.67 -7.36 -62.65
CA LEU A 3 -38.60 -6.78 -61.81
C LEU A 3 -38.47 -5.25 -61.81
N PHE A 4 -39.35 -4.54 -61.08
CA PHE A 4 -38.97 -3.21 -60.53
C PHE A 4 -39.63 -2.86 -59.19
N PHE A 5 -40.68 -3.56 -58.77
CA PHE A 5 -41.37 -3.25 -57.51
C PHE A 5 -40.69 -3.66 -56.18
N PRO A 6 -39.94 -4.78 -56.06
CA PRO A 6 -39.43 -5.20 -54.75
C PRO A 6 -38.21 -4.40 -54.27
N LYS A 7 -37.50 -3.69 -55.16
CA LYS A 7 -36.35 -2.85 -54.77
C LYS A 7 -36.77 -1.50 -54.20
N ILE A 8 -37.87 -0.91 -54.69
CA ILE A 8 -38.37 0.37 -54.22
C ILE A 8 -38.94 0.24 -52.80
N ILE A 9 -39.66 -0.86 -52.51
CA ILE A 9 -40.20 -1.12 -51.17
C ILE A 9 -39.07 -1.39 -50.17
N LEU A 10 -38.02 -2.11 -50.56
CA LEU A 10 -36.86 -2.35 -49.70
C LEU A 10 -36.08 -1.05 -49.42
N HIS A 11 -35.93 -0.17 -50.41
CA HIS A 11 -35.29 1.14 -50.19
C HIS A 11 -36.16 2.06 -49.32
N PHE A 12 -37.49 1.99 -49.45
CA PHE A 12 -38.40 2.74 -48.60
C PHE A 12 -38.37 2.25 -47.15
N LEU A 13 -38.24 0.94 -46.92
CA LEU A 13 -38.18 0.33 -45.58
C LEU A 13 -36.84 0.59 -44.88
N VAL A 14 -35.73 0.65 -45.64
CA VAL A 14 -34.42 1.11 -45.15
C VAL A 14 -34.44 2.62 -44.87
N LEU A 15 -35.08 3.44 -45.71
CA LEU A 15 -35.23 4.88 -45.42
C LEU A 15 -36.11 5.14 -44.19
N PHE A 16 -37.17 4.34 -43.98
CA PHE A 16 -38.06 4.49 -42.83
C PHE A 16 -37.37 4.06 -41.51
N LEU A 17 -36.47 3.07 -41.55
CA LEU A 17 -35.60 2.72 -40.42
C LEU A 17 -34.52 3.78 -40.13
N CYS A 18 -34.11 4.58 -41.13
CA CYS A 18 -33.24 5.74 -40.93
C CYS A 18 -33.98 7.01 -40.47
N PHE A 19 -35.32 7.04 -40.52
CA PHE A 19 -36.16 8.18 -40.15
C PHE A 19 -37.11 7.93 -38.96
N VAL A 20 -36.98 6.79 -38.26
CA VAL A 20 -37.40 6.77 -36.86
C VAL A 20 -36.50 7.78 -36.17
N PRO A 21 -37.01 8.87 -35.57
CA PRO A 21 -36.16 9.71 -34.74
C PRO A 21 -35.62 8.76 -33.69
N ALA A 22 -34.32 8.48 -33.75
CA ALA A 22 -33.58 7.93 -32.64
C ALA A 22 -34.05 8.78 -31.47
N SER A 23 -34.86 8.17 -30.60
CA SER A 23 -35.27 8.79 -29.35
C SER A 23 -33.95 9.25 -28.78
N SER A 24 -33.75 10.56 -28.74
CA SER A 24 -32.56 11.12 -28.16
C SER A 24 -32.62 10.65 -26.72
N PHE A 25 -31.95 9.54 -26.43
CA PHE A 25 -31.37 9.29 -25.13
C PHE A 25 -30.40 10.44 -24.99
N ALA A 26 -30.92 11.59 -24.58
CA ALA A 26 -30.13 12.58 -23.89
C ALA A 26 -29.38 11.76 -22.84
N ALA A 27 -28.06 11.70 -22.97
CA ALA A 27 -27.23 11.18 -21.91
C ALA A 27 -27.77 11.85 -20.62
N PRO A 28 -28.15 11.07 -19.60
CA PRO A 28 -28.73 11.63 -18.40
C PRO A 28 -27.82 12.78 -17.97
N SER A 29 -28.41 13.95 -17.71
CA SER A 29 -27.63 15.05 -17.17
C SER A 29 -26.87 14.53 -15.95
N ARG A 30 -25.68 15.06 -15.67
CA ARG A 30 -24.88 14.61 -14.52
C ARG A 30 -25.72 14.59 -13.23
N GLU A 31 -26.67 15.53 -13.09
CA GLU A 31 -27.65 15.58 -12.00
C GLU A 31 -28.66 14.41 -12.01
N ASP A 32 -29.14 13.97 -13.18
CA ASP A 32 -30.07 12.83 -13.29
C ASP A 32 -29.38 11.49 -12.98
N ALA A 33 -28.11 11.34 -13.39
CA ALA A 33 -27.30 10.18 -13.03
C ALA A 33 -26.99 10.14 -11.53
N GLU A 34 -26.65 11.28 -10.93
CA GLU A 34 -26.43 11.42 -9.49
C GLU A 34 -27.73 11.15 -8.68
N ARG A 35 -28.90 11.59 -9.16
CA ARG A 35 -30.20 11.30 -8.54
C ARG A 35 -30.58 9.82 -8.61
N LEU A 36 -30.36 9.17 -9.76
CA LEU A 36 -30.61 7.73 -9.92
C LEU A 36 -29.69 6.92 -9.00
N PHE A 37 -28.43 7.32 -8.88
CA PHE A 37 -27.48 6.71 -7.95
C PHE A 37 -27.89 6.89 -6.49
N ALA A 38 -28.28 8.10 -6.08
CA ALA A 38 -28.77 8.36 -4.73
C ALA A 38 -30.03 7.54 -4.39
N LYS A 39 -30.95 7.40 -5.35
CA LYS A 39 -32.15 6.56 -5.20
C LYS A 39 -31.80 5.08 -5.06
N MET A 40 -30.87 4.58 -5.86
CA MET A 40 -30.37 3.20 -5.76
C MET A 40 -29.70 2.94 -4.40
N LEU A 41 -28.85 3.86 -3.93
CA LEU A 41 -28.25 3.76 -2.59
C LEU A 41 -29.29 3.71 -1.48
N LEU A 42 -30.34 4.53 -1.58
CA LEU A 42 -31.42 4.56 -0.61
C LEU A 42 -32.24 3.26 -0.61
N GLU A 43 -32.52 2.69 -1.78
CA GLU A 43 -33.19 1.38 -1.90
C GLU A 43 -32.34 0.25 -1.30
N ILE A 44 -31.03 0.29 -1.49
CA ILE A 44 -30.08 -0.65 -0.88
C ILE A 44 -30.00 -0.46 0.63
N GLU A 45 -29.98 0.78 1.12
CA GLU A 45 -29.94 1.09 2.56
C GLU A 45 -31.22 0.62 3.26
N VAL A 46 -32.39 0.76 2.62
CA VAL A 46 -33.66 0.23 3.14
C VAL A 46 -33.64 -1.31 3.17
N ALA A 47 -33.11 -1.94 2.13
CA ALA A 47 -32.94 -3.40 2.09
C ALA A 47 -31.95 -3.89 3.16
N ALA A 48 -30.86 -3.16 3.40
CA ALA A 48 -29.87 -3.40 4.44
C ALA A 48 -30.48 -3.33 5.84
N LYS A 49 -31.17 -2.23 6.19
CA LYS A 49 -31.85 -2.08 7.50
C LYS A 49 -32.87 -3.18 7.77
N THR A 50 -33.57 -3.61 6.72
CA THR A 50 -34.53 -4.72 6.82
C THR A 50 -33.81 -6.07 7.06
N ALA A 51 -32.63 -6.27 6.46
CA ALA A 51 -31.81 -7.45 6.70
C ALA A 51 -31.19 -7.46 8.12
N GLU A 52 -30.76 -6.31 8.63
CA GLU A 52 -30.26 -6.15 10.02
C GLU A 52 -31.30 -6.59 11.05
N ALA A 53 -32.56 -6.17 10.89
CA ALA A 53 -33.65 -6.57 11.77
C ALA A 53 -33.91 -8.10 11.80
N GLU A 54 -33.56 -8.81 10.72
CA GLU A 54 -33.66 -10.28 10.66
C GLU A 54 -32.44 -10.97 11.26
N ILE A 55 -31.24 -10.37 11.16
CA ILE A 55 -30.02 -10.83 11.84
C ILE A 55 -30.21 -10.79 13.36
N GLU A 56 -30.96 -9.82 13.89
CA GLU A 56 -31.27 -9.73 15.31
C GLU A 56 -32.07 -10.93 15.87
N LYS A 57 -32.71 -11.73 15.00
CA LYS A 57 -33.43 -12.96 15.39
C LYS A 57 -32.52 -14.19 15.49
N LEU A 58 -31.25 -14.11 15.09
CA LEU A 58 -30.32 -15.25 15.15
C LEU A 58 -30.15 -15.86 16.56
N PRO A 59 -30.06 -15.09 17.66
CA PRO A 59 -29.90 -15.66 19.00
C PRO A 59 -31.04 -16.62 19.37
N SER A 60 -32.29 -16.28 19.05
CA SER A 60 -33.43 -17.15 19.39
C SER A 60 -33.43 -18.45 18.59
N ILE A 61 -33.03 -18.41 17.31
CA ILE A 61 -32.92 -19.61 16.47
C ILE A 61 -31.82 -20.53 16.98
N VAL A 62 -30.71 -19.97 17.46
CA VAL A 62 -29.61 -20.73 18.07
C VAL A 62 -30.06 -21.46 19.33
N ASP A 63 -30.86 -20.80 20.19
CA ASP A 63 -31.39 -21.41 21.41
C ASP A 63 -32.40 -22.55 21.10
N ASP A 64 -33.23 -22.38 20.06
CA ASP A 64 -34.15 -23.42 19.58
C ASP A 64 -33.39 -24.64 19.04
N GLU A 65 -32.36 -24.42 18.22
CA GLU A 65 -31.55 -25.50 17.64
C GLU A 65 -30.67 -26.19 18.69
N ARG A 66 -30.17 -25.46 19.71
CA ARG A 66 -29.51 -26.05 20.87
C ARG A 66 -30.44 -27.01 21.61
N SER A 67 -31.68 -26.58 21.86
CA SER A 67 -32.69 -27.39 22.54
C SER A 67 -33.04 -28.64 21.73
N ARG A 68 -33.10 -28.51 20.40
CA ARG A 68 -33.32 -29.62 19.47
C ARG A 68 -32.21 -30.67 19.53
N ILE A 69 -30.94 -30.26 19.44
CA ILE A 69 -29.80 -31.20 19.53
C ILE A 69 -29.80 -31.89 20.89
N LYS A 70 -30.03 -31.14 21.98
CA LYS A 70 -30.12 -31.69 23.33
C LYS A 70 -31.17 -32.79 23.44
N ASN A 71 -32.37 -32.56 22.90
CA ASN A 71 -33.44 -33.57 22.88
C ASN A 71 -33.08 -34.80 22.03
N ALA A 72 -32.40 -34.61 20.90
CA ALA A 72 -31.94 -35.71 20.06
C ALA A 72 -30.87 -36.57 20.77
N LEU A 73 -29.94 -35.94 21.47
CA LEU A 73 -28.93 -36.64 22.28
C LEU A 73 -29.54 -37.35 23.49
N ASP A 74 -30.58 -36.78 24.11
CA ASP A 74 -31.35 -37.45 25.15
C ASP A 74 -32.07 -38.71 24.62
N GLN A 75 -32.57 -38.68 23.38
CA GLN A 75 -33.12 -39.87 22.72
C GLN A 75 -32.04 -40.90 22.36
N TRP A 76 -30.87 -40.46 21.90
CA TRP A 76 -29.71 -41.33 21.69
C TRP A 76 -29.30 -42.02 23.00
N ALA A 77 -29.29 -41.31 24.12
CA ALA A 77 -28.97 -41.87 25.42
C ALA A 77 -30.00 -42.94 25.85
N ASN A 78 -31.29 -42.69 25.65
CA ASN A 78 -32.33 -43.65 26.01
C ASN A 78 -32.34 -44.91 25.10
N ASN A 79 -31.92 -44.78 23.85
CA ASN A 79 -32.01 -45.86 22.86
C ASN A 79 -30.67 -46.55 22.58
N ARG A 80 -29.68 -45.78 22.11
CA ARG A 80 -28.40 -46.32 21.61
C ARG A 80 -27.43 -46.57 22.74
N LEU A 81 -27.30 -45.64 23.70
CA LEU A 81 -26.44 -45.84 24.87
C LEU A 81 -26.92 -47.04 25.70
N THR A 82 -28.23 -47.20 25.89
CA THR A 82 -28.82 -48.40 26.54
C THR A 82 -28.37 -49.69 25.88
N LYS A 83 -28.41 -49.78 24.54
CA LYS A 83 -27.92 -50.96 23.79
C LYS A 83 -26.41 -51.18 23.94
N ILE A 84 -25.62 -50.11 23.95
CA ILE A 84 -24.15 -50.20 24.15
C ILE A 84 -23.85 -50.71 25.56
N VAL A 85 -24.58 -50.24 26.56
CA VAL A 85 -24.46 -50.70 27.96
C VAL A 85 -24.89 -52.17 28.10
N GLU A 86 -26.00 -52.59 27.49
CA GLU A 86 -26.46 -53.99 27.51
C GLU A 86 -25.44 -54.93 26.85
N ALA A 87 -24.84 -54.52 25.73
CA ALA A 87 -23.76 -55.28 25.08
C ALA A 87 -22.53 -55.38 25.98
N ASN A 88 -22.17 -54.29 26.66
CA ASN A 88 -21.07 -54.27 27.61
C ASN A 88 -21.33 -55.18 28.83
N TYR A 89 -22.56 -55.28 29.33
CA TYR A 89 -22.88 -56.25 30.40
C TYR A 89 -22.56 -57.68 29.97
N ARG A 90 -22.87 -58.08 28.73
CA ARG A 90 -22.56 -59.41 28.21
C ARG A 90 -21.04 -59.64 28.11
N ASN A 91 -20.29 -58.62 27.71
CA ASN A 91 -18.83 -58.69 27.63
C ASN A 91 -18.19 -58.81 29.02
N VAL A 92 -18.74 -58.12 30.02
CA VAL A 92 -18.31 -58.21 31.41
C VAL A 92 -18.65 -59.57 32.03
N GLU A 93 -19.86 -60.08 31.77
CA GLU A 93 -20.28 -61.43 32.19
C GLU A 93 -19.34 -62.50 31.61
N LYS A 94 -19.00 -62.42 30.33
CA LYS A 94 -18.00 -63.30 29.70
C LYS A 94 -16.61 -63.16 30.33
N ALA A 95 -16.15 -61.94 30.61
CA ALA A 95 -14.86 -61.72 31.26
C ALA A 95 -14.82 -62.29 32.70
N LEU A 96 -15.95 -62.26 33.41
CA LEU A 96 -16.11 -62.86 34.73
C LEU A 96 -16.09 -64.40 34.68
N GLU A 97 -16.75 -65.01 33.69
CA GLU A 97 -16.73 -66.47 33.46
C GLU A 97 -15.33 -67.00 33.13
N GLU A 98 -14.55 -66.23 32.38
CA GLU A 98 -13.16 -66.56 32.03
C GLU A 98 -12.17 -66.36 33.18
N THR A 99 -12.56 -65.64 34.23
CA THR A 99 -11.72 -65.39 35.40
C THR A 99 -11.90 -66.51 36.43
N ARG A 100 -10.78 -67.07 36.89
CA ARG A 100 -10.74 -68.17 37.86
C ARG A 100 -9.66 -67.91 38.90
N LEU A 101 -9.82 -68.43 40.10
CA LEU A 101 -8.74 -68.39 41.09
C LEU A 101 -7.53 -69.22 40.59
N PRO A 102 -6.31 -68.97 41.09
CA PRO A 102 -5.15 -69.79 40.76
C PRO A 102 -5.40 -71.29 41.01
N GLN A 103 -4.99 -72.15 40.08
CA GLN A 103 -5.21 -73.60 40.14
C GLN A 103 -4.21 -74.38 41.00
N GLU A 104 -3.29 -73.70 41.69
CA GLU A 104 -2.34 -74.38 42.58
C GLU A 104 -3.11 -75.10 43.69
N GLU A 105 -3.27 -76.43 43.56
CA GLU A 105 -4.05 -77.29 44.46
C GLU A 105 -3.58 -77.18 45.91
N GLY A 106 -2.35 -76.71 46.16
CA GLY A 106 -1.78 -76.51 47.49
C GLY A 106 -2.25 -75.23 48.20
N THR A 107 -2.45 -74.11 47.51
CA THR A 107 -2.64 -72.79 48.16
C THR A 107 -4.08 -72.59 48.62
N PHE A 108 -5.07 -72.93 47.78
CA PHE A 108 -6.49 -72.86 48.17
C PHE A 108 -6.86 -73.94 49.20
N SER A 109 -6.30 -75.15 49.08
CA SER A 109 -6.59 -76.25 50.01
C SER A 109 -6.00 -76.00 51.41
N VAL A 110 -4.79 -75.42 51.48
CA VAL A 110 -4.18 -74.98 52.75
C VAL A 110 -4.99 -73.85 53.36
N TRP A 111 -5.39 -72.85 52.56
CA TRP A 111 -6.25 -71.76 53.02
C TRP A 111 -7.61 -72.26 53.55
N TRP A 112 -8.32 -73.08 52.78
CA TRP A 112 -9.64 -73.60 53.17
C TRP A 112 -9.59 -74.37 54.49
N LYS A 113 -8.54 -75.17 54.69
CA LYS A 113 -8.28 -75.90 55.93
C LYS A 113 -8.00 -74.96 57.11
N GLN A 114 -7.20 -73.90 56.92
CA GLN A 114 -6.89 -72.92 57.97
C GLN A 114 -8.11 -72.07 58.35
N THR A 115 -8.90 -71.65 57.37
CA THR A 115 -10.13 -70.87 57.56
C THR A 115 -11.21 -71.67 58.30
N LYS A 116 -11.41 -72.95 57.94
CA LYS A 116 -12.36 -73.84 58.64
C LYS A 116 -11.92 -74.19 60.07
N ALA A 117 -10.61 -74.28 60.33
CA ALA A 117 -10.07 -74.54 61.66
C ALA A 117 -10.15 -73.34 62.62
N GLY A 118 -10.79 -72.22 62.21
CA GLY A 118 -10.92 -71.01 63.01
C GLY A 118 -9.64 -70.16 63.09
N ALA A 119 -8.60 -70.50 62.32
CA ALA A 119 -7.32 -69.80 62.31
C ALA A 119 -7.21 -68.74 61.19
N GLY A 120 -8.14 -68.72 60.22
CA GLY A 120 -8.18 -67.73 59.15
C GLY A 120 -8.89 -66.44 59.56
N SER A 121 -8.23 -65.31 59.37
CA SER A 121 -8.75 -63.97 59.69
C SER A 121 -9.60 -63.40 58.54
N HIS A 122 -10.43 -62.38 58.82
CA HIS A 122 -11.09 -61.57 57.77
C HIS A 122 -10.08 -61.06 56.71
N ASP A 123 -8.81 -60.88 57.08
CA ASP A 123 -7.76 -60.40 56.19
C ASP A 123 -7.32 -61.43 55.13
N ASP A 124 -7.45 -62.74 55.39
CA ASP A 124 -7.06 -63.76 54.41
C ASP A 124 -8.13 -64.00 53.34
N LEU A 125 -9.40 -63.83 53.71
CA LEU A 125 -10.54 -63.78 52.79
C LEU A 125 -10.45 -62.53 51.90
N ARG A 126 -10.07 -61.40 52.51
CA ARG A 126 -9.79 -60.17 51.78
C ARG A 126 -8.71 -60.36 50.71
N LYS A 127 -7.59 -61.00 51.04
CA LYS A 127 -6.51 -61.32 50.10
C LYS A 127 -6.95 -62.20 48.93
N LEU A 128 -7.83 -63.18 49.14
CA LEU A 128 -8.33 -64.02 48.04
C LEU A 128 -9.25 -63.27 47.08
N VAL A 129 -10.12 -62.43 47.63
CA VAL A 129 -10.98 -61.57 46.83
C VAL A 129 -10.14 -60.53 46.10
N GLU A 130 -9.11 -59.97 46.74
CA GLU A 130 -8.10 -59.09 46.11
C GLU A 130 -7.34 -59.80 44.99
N LEU A 131 -6.98 -61.08 45.15
CA LEU A 131 -6.34 -61.89 44.11
C LEU A 131 -7.27 -62.17 42.92
N PHE A 132 -8.53 -62.52 43.17
CA PHE A 132 -9.54 -62.67 42.12
C PHE A 132 -9.73 -61.37 41.34
N PHE A 133 -9.79 -60.23 42.04
CA PHE A 133 -9.90 -58.92 41.40
C PHE A 133 -8.63 -58.48 40.67
N ALA A 134 -7.45 -58.85 41.16
CA ALA A 134 -6.19 -58.60 40.48
C ALA A 134 -6.10 -59.34 39.13
N ASP A 135 -6.65 -60.56 39.04
CA ASP A 135 -6.71 -61.33 37.77
C ASP A 135 -7.84 -60.84 36.84
N LEU A 136 -8.96 -60.38 37.42
CA LEU A 136 -10.07 -59.79 36.67
C LEU A 136 -9.72 -58.42 36.06
N GLN A 137 -8.90 -57.62 36.75
CA GLN A 137 -8.64 -56.21 36.41
C GLN A 137 -8.05 -56.01 34.99
N PRO A 138 -7.04 -56.78 34.52
CA PRO A 138 -6.55 -56.68 33.14
C PRO A 138 -7.63 -56.96 32.08
N ARG A 139 -8.51 -57.93 32.35
CA ARG A 139 -9.61 -58.33 31.44
C ARG A 139 -10.72 -57.28 31.40
N LEU A 140 -11.08 -56.70 32.55
CA LEU A 140 -12.02 -55.59 32.60
C LEU A 140 -11.46 -54.31 31.96
N SER A 141 -10.14 -54.12 31.99
CA SER A 141 -9.51 -52.96 31.36
C SER A 141 -9.67 -52.97 29.85
N SER A 142 -9.53 -54.12 29.18
CA SER A 142 -9.74 -54.22 27.73
C SER A 142 -11.22 -54.02 27.34
N VAL A 143 -12.14 -54.64 28.08
CA VAL A 143 -13.59 -54.48 27.90
C VAL A 143 -13.99 -53.01 28.13
N SER A 144 -13.42 -52.39 29.16
CA SER A 144 -13.60 -50.97 29.44
C SER A 144 -13.18 -50.10 28.27
N GLU A 145 -11.97 -50.27 27.74
CA GLU A 145 -11.46 -49.46 26.61
C GLU A 145 -12.34 -49.56 25.36
N GLU A 146 -12.80 -50.76 25.02
CA GLU A 146 -13.72 -50.97 23.90
C GLU A 146 -15.08 -50.30 24.14
N PHE A 147 -15.62 -50.42 25.35
CA PHE A 147 -16.85 -49.75 25.76
C PHE A 147 -16.75 -48.22 25.68
N GLN A 148 -15.65 -47.61 26.16
CA GLN A 148 -15.49 -46.15 26.04
C GLN A 148 -15.38 -45.72 24.57
N ARG A 149 -14.66 -46.50 23.75
CA ARG A 149 -14.49 -46.20 22.33
C ARG A 149 -15.83 -46.22 21.60
N GLU A 150 -16.68 -47.20 21.88
CA GLU A 150 -17.99 -47.32 21.24
C GLU A 150 -18.95 -46.20 21.66
N ILE A 151 -18.99 -45.84 22.96
CA ILE A 151 -19.78 -44.69 23.44
C ILE A 151 -19.32 -43.41 22.74
N LEU A 152 -18.01 -43.15 22.73
CA LEU A 152 -17.45 -41.92 22.17
C LEU A 152 -17.71 -41.80 20.68
N LYS A 153 -17.46 -42.88 19.94
CA LYS A 153 -17.69 -42.92 18.50
C LYS A 153 -19.17 -42.70 18.17
N SER A 154 -20.07 -43.40 18.86
CA SER A 154 -21.50 -43.25 18.61
C SER A 154 -22.03 -41.86 19.00
N LEU A 155 -21.56 -41.28 20.10
CA LEU A 155 -21.92 -39.92 20.50
C LEU A 155 -21.39 -38.88 19.51
N GLU A 156 -20.15 -39.04 19.04
CA GLU A 156 -19.54 -38.15 18.06
C GLU A 156 -20.31 -38.17 16.74
N GLU A 157 -20.63 -39.35 16.21
CA GLU A 157 -21.41 -39.51 14.98
C GLU A 157 -22.78 -38.82 15.10
N GLU A 158 -23.52 -39.08 16.19
CA GLU A 158 -24.84 -38.50 16.40
C GLU A 158 -24.77 -36.97 16.59
N ALA A 159 -23.86 -36.48 17.43
CA ALA A 159 -23.68 -35.06 17.67
C ALA A 159 -23.24 -34.31 16.39
N GLN A 160 -22.36 -34.90 15.56
CA GLN A 160 -21.93 -34.30 14.30
C GLN A 160 -23.08 -34.17 13.30
N ILE A 161 -23.94 -35.18 13.18
CA ILE A 161 -25.11 -35.14 12.29
C ILE A 161 -26.02 -33.97 12.68
N HIS A 162 -26.47 -33.94 13.95
CA HIS A 162 -27.39 -32.90 14.41
C HIS A 162 -26.75 -31.51 14.41
N LEU A 163 -25.47 -31.39 14.79
CA LEU A 163 -24.77 -30.11 14.75
C LEU A 163 -24.66 -29.57 13.32
N LYS A 164 -24.30 -30.42 12.34
CA LYS A 164 -24.23 -30.00 10.94
C LYS A 164 -25.59 -29.54 10.44
N GLU A 165 -26.64 -30.31 10.71
CA GLU A 165 -28.00 -29.93 10.34
C GLU A 165 -28.43 -28.61 10.99
N SER A 166 -28.16 -28.43 12.29
CA SER A 166 -28.48 -27.20 13.01
C SER A 166 -27.69 -26.01 12.48
N MET A 167 -26.40 -26.16 12.17
CA MET A 167 -25.61 -25.09 11.54
C MET A 167 -26.19 -24.69 10.18
N GLU A 168 -26.66 -25.65 9.37
CA GLU A 168 -27.36 -25.37 8.11
C GLU A 168 -28.73 -24.71 8.33
N ARG A 169 -29.51 -25.15 9.33
CA ARG A 169 -30.81 -24.56 9.70
C ARG A 169 -30.68 -23.15 10.25
N ILE A 170 -29.60 -22.85 10.98
CA ILE A 170 -29.28 -21.49 11.41
C ILE A 170 -28.89 -20.66 10.18
N ARG A 171 -28.08 -21.21 9.28
CA ARG A 171 -27.49 -20.45 8.18
C ARG A 171 -28.43 -20.13 7.02
N LYS A 172 -29.18 -21.15 6.57
CA LYS A 172 -29.97 -21.09 5.34
C LYS A 172 -31.08 -20.03 5.37
N PRO A 173 -31.84 -19.84 6.46
CA PRO A 173 -32.92 -18.85 6.50
C PRO A 173 -32.42 -17.43 6.31
N PHE A 174 -31.38 -17.00 7.02
CA PHE A 174 -30.88 -15.63 6.88
C PHE A 174 -30.18 -15.41 5.53
N LEU A 175 -29.45 -16.40 4.98
CA LEU A 175 -28.90 -16.27 3.63
C LEU A 175 -29.99 -16.17 2.57
N GLY A 176 -31.10 -16.90 2.74
CA GLY A 176 -32.27 -16.79 1.88
C GLY A 176 -32.88 -15.39 1.92
N ILE A 177 -33.01 -14.82 3.13
CA ILE A 177 -33.49 -13.45 3.33
C ILE A 177 -32.51 -12.43 2.73
N LEU A 178 -31.20 -12.55 2.99
CA LEU A 178 -30.18 -11.67 2.43
C LEU A 178 -30.20 -11.72 0.89
N ARG A 179 -30.34 -12.89 0.27
CA ARG A 179 -30.46 -13.01 -1.20
C ARG A 179 -31.76 -12.42 -1.74
N GLN A 180 -32.87 -12.56 -1.02
CA GLN A 180 -34.15 -11.98 -1.40
C GLN A 180 -34.14 -10.44 -1.31
N ARG A 181 -33.49 -9.89 -0.28
CA ARG A 181 -33.45 -8.45 0.01
C ARG A 181 -32.29 -7.74 -0.68
N LEU A 182 -31.17 -8.42 -0.90
CA LEU A 182 -29.97 -7.94 -1.60
C LEU A 182 -29.70 -8.84 -2.81
N PRO A 183 -30.41 -8.64 -3.94
CA PRO A 183 -30.31 -9.49 -5.12
C PRO A 183 -28.90 -9.55 -5.74
N VAL A 184 -28.03 -8.59 -5.38
CA VAL A 184 -26.62 -8.53 -5.77
C VAL A 184 -25.85 -9.82 -5.44
N TYR A 185 -26.27 -10.54 -4.39
CA TYR A 185 -25.65 -11.79 -3.96
C TYR A 185 -26.20 -13.04 -4.68
N ASN A 186 -27.14 -12.88 -5.62
CA ASN A 186 -27.60 -13.99 -6.45
C ASN A 186 -26.58 -14.35 -7.54
N THR A 187 -25.70 -13.43 -7.92
CA THR A 187 -24.67 -13.62 -8.94
C THR A 187 -23.29 -13.94 -8.35
N ILE A 188 -23.16 -13.93 -7.02
CA ILE A 188 -21.88 -14.17 -6.32
C ILE A 188 -21.96 -15.52 -5.58
N PRO A 189 -20.95 -16.40 -5.73
CA PRO A 189 -20.93 -17.68 -5.03
C PRO A 189 -20.69 -17.48 -3.53
N ILE A 190 -21.76 -17.49 -2.74
CA ILE A 190 -21.66 -17.49 -1.27
C ILE A 190 -21.13 -18.86 -0.81
N PRO A 191 -20.13 -18.93 0.09
CA PRO A 191 -19.59 -20.20 0.58
C PRO A 191 -20.68 -21.09 1.20
N ASN A 192 -20.57 -22.40 1.01
CA ASN A 192 -21.45 -23.37 1.69
C ASN A 192 -21.08 -23.51 3.17
N THR A 193 -21.96 -24.13 3.98
CA THR A 193 -21.80 -24.26 5.44
C THR A 193 -20.45 -24.87 5.82
N ASP A 194 -20.01 -25.90 5.08
CA ASP A 194 -18.74 -26.56 5.31
C ASP A 194 -17.52 -25.63 5.06
N ARG A 195 -17.55 -24.79 4.01
CA ARG A 195 -16.46 -23.85 3.69
C ARG A 195 -16.41 -22.65 4.64
N ALA A 196 -17.56 -22.11 5.05
CA ALA A 196 -17.63 -21.05 6.06
C ALA A 196 -17.26 -21.55 7.47
N ALA A 197 -17.51 -22.82 7.74
CA ALA A 197 -17.02 -23.51 8.93
C ALA A 197 -15.50 -23.77 8.91
N MET A 198 -14.85 -23.80 7.73
CA MET A 198 -13.41 -24.01 7.61
C MET A 198 -12.58 -22.73 7.79
N SER A 199 -13.08 -21.56 7.37
CA SER A 199 -12.45 -20.25 7.64
C SER A 199 -12.38 -19.91 9.14
N TYR A 200 -13.18 -20.60 9.96
CA TYR A 200 -13.08 -20.59 11.42
C TYR A 200 -11.79 -21.25 11.95
N GLY A 201 -11.29 -22.30 11.29
CA GLY A 201 -10.10 -23.04 11.72
C GLY A 201 -8.79 -22.29 11.46
N SER A 202 -8.78 -21.39 10.46
CA SER A 202 -7.60 -20.58 10.08
C SER A 202 -7.50 -19.28 10.91
N SER A 203 -8.62 -18.63 11.22
CA SER A 203 -8.64 -17.31 11.88
C SER A 203 -8.47 -17.34 13.41
N GLY A 204 -8.68 -18.48 14.06
CA GLY A 204 -8.67 -18.62 15.52
C GLY A 204 -7.29 -18.90 16.18
N ARG A 205 -6.21 -19.09 15.42
CA ARG A 205 -4.91 -19.52 15.98
C ARG A 205 -3.91 -18.38 16.14
N LYS A 206 -3.98 -17.66 17.27
CA LYS A 206 -2.85 -16.88 17.82
C LYS A 206 -2.20 -17.49 19.06
N ASN A 207 -2.72 -18.60 19.61
CA ASN A 207 -2.07 -19.32 20.71
C ASN A 207 -1.79 -20.77 20.28
N GLY A 208 -0.52 -21.16 20.40
CA GLY A 208 0.09 -22.33 19.77
C GLY A 208 -0.62 -23.66 20.01
N LEU A 209 -0.81 -24.39 18.92
CA LEU A 209 -0.73 -25.84 18.78
C LEU A 209 -0.85 -26.17 17.28
N SER A 210 0.31 -26.52 16.68
CA SER A 210 0.56 -27.17 15.38
C SER A 210 -0.30 -26.81 14.15
N GLU A 211 0.38 -26.30 13.13
CA GLU A 211 -0.04 -26.14 11.73
C GLU A 211 -0.92 -27.29 11.20
N GLY A 212 -1.95 -26.91 10.46
CA GLY A 212 -2.94 -27.80 9.86
C GLY A 212 -4.33 -27.21 10.05
N ALA A 213 -4.94 -26.73 8.97
CA ALA A 213 -6.36 -26.38 8.93
C ALA A 213 -7.16 -27.66 9.21
N VAL A 214 -7.53 -27.88 10.47
CA VAL A 214 -8.34 -29.04 10.84
C VAL A 214 -9.79 -28.72 10.47
N PRO A 215 -10.42 -29.47 9.54
CA PRO A 215 -11.83 -29.27 9.18
C PRO A 215 -12.70 -29.39 10.43
N LEU A 216 -13.90 -28.77 10.43
CA LEU A 216 -14.81 -28.78 11.58
C LEU A 216 -15.08 -30.20 12.15
N LYS A 217 -14.94 -31.23 11.31
CA LYS A 217 -14.90 -32.66 11.70
C LYS A 217 -13.93 -32.96 12.85
N GLY A 218 -12.76 -32.32 12.90
CA GLY A 218 -11.74 -32.56 13.91
C GLY A 218 -11.86 -31.71 15.17
N LEU A 219 -12.37 -30.48 15.14
CA LEU A 219 -12.48 -29.64 16.34
C LEU A 219 -13.64 -30.07 17.26
N VAL A 220 -14.79 -30.41 16.67
CA VAL A 220 -15.98 -30.86 17.41
C VAL A 220 -15.81 -32.30 17.89
N GLY A 221 -15.28 -33.17 17.03
CA GLY A 221 -14.94 -34.55 17.37
C GLY A 221 -13.92 -34.64 18.49
N VAL A 222 -12.80 -33.91 18.40
CA VAL A 222 -11.74 -33.96 19.42
C VAL A 222 -12.21 -33.43 20.77
N ALA A 223 -13.02 -32.36 20.83
CA ALA A 223 -13.54 -31.84 22.09
C ALA A 223 -14.53 -32.82 22.78
N LEU A 224 -15.46 -33.40 22.02
CA LEU A 224 -16.42 -34.39 22.54
C LEU A 224 -15.74 -35.70 22.95
N VAL A 225 -14.78 -36.17 22.15
CA VAL A 225 -14.01 -37.41 22.40
C VAL A 225 -13.10 -37.28 23.62
N LEU A 226 -12.41 -36.15 23.78
CA LEU A 226 -11.53 -35.93 24.94
C LEU A 226 -12.29 -35.83 26.26
N LEU A 227 -13.51 -35.29 26.25
CA LEU A 227 -14.35 -35.13 27.45
C LEU A 227 -15.05 -36.43 27.84
N GLY A 228 -15.70 -37.10 26.88
CA GLY A 228 -16.31 -38.41 27.17
C GLY A 228 -15.27 -39.44 27.60
N ARG A 229 -14.04 -39.39 27.06
CA ARG A 229 -12.93 -40.25 27.52
C ARG A 229 -12.58 -39.98 28.98
N ARG A 230 -12.51 -38.72 29.43
CA ARG A 230 -12.21 -38.37 30.83
C ARG A 230 -13.29 -38.85 31.79
N ILE A 231 -14.56 -38.60 31.47
CA ILE A 231 -15.70 -39.01 32.31
C ILE A 231 -15.76 -40.53 32.39
N ILE A 232 -15.73 -41.23 31.25
CA ILE A 232 -15.81 -42.70 31.22
C ILE A 232 -14.57 -43.34 31.87
N THR A 233 -13.36 -42.80 31.67
CA THR A 233 -12.14 -43.33 32.32
C THR A 233 -12.20 -43.19 33.83
N ARG A 234 -12.75 -42.08 34.36
CA ARG A 234 -12.92 -41.92 35.80
C ARG A 234 -13.98 -42.84 36.36
N ILE A 235 -15.15 -42.93 35.72
CA ILE A 235 -16.22 -43.86 36.09
C ILE A 235 -15.64 -45.28 36.17
N MET A 236 -14.93 -45.73 35.14
CA MET A 236 -14.33 -47.07 35.10
C MET A 236 -13.24 -47.29 36.17
N LYS A 237 -12.42 -46.28 36.49
CA LYS A 237 -11.43 -46.36 37.58
C LYS A 237 -12.07 -46.43 38.97
N PHE A 238 -13.14 -45.68 39.22
CA PHE A 238 -13.82 -45.67 40.51
C PHE A 238 -14.67 -46.93 40.73
N LEU A 239 -15.21 -47.51 39.67
CA LEU A 239 -16.08 -48.70 39.75
C LEU A 239 -15.34 -49.96 40.17
N VAL A 240 -14.15 -50.23 39.63
CA VAL A 240 -13.40 -51.46 39.99
C VAL A 240 -13.09 -51.48 41.50
N ILE A 241 -12.71 -50.33 42.06
CA ILE A 241 -12.38 -50.20 43.49
C ILE A 241 -13.64 -50.22 44.37
N LYS A 242 -14.69 -49.49 43.98
CA LYS A 242 -15.95 -49.40 44.74
C LYS A 242 -16.71 -50.72 44.72
N ILE A 243 -16.76 -51.39 43.58
CA ILE A 243 -17.41 -52.71 43.43
C ILE A 243 -16.62 -53.74 44.22
N ALA A 244 -15.28 -53.79 44.13
CA ALA A 244 -14.49 -54.73 44.92
C ALA A 244 -14.74 -54.57 46.44
N GLY A 245 -14.80 -53.32 46.94
CA GLY A 245 -15.10 -53.04 48.35
C GLY A 245 -16.52 -53.43 48.78
N LYS A 246 -17.53 -53.24 47.93
CA LYS A 246 -18.92 -53.66 48.21
C LYS A 246 -19.13 -55.17 48.11
N VAL A 247 -18.47 -55.81 47.14
CA VAL A 247 -18.48 -57.26 46.96
C VAL A 247 -17.85 -57.95 48.17
N LEU A 248 -16.72 -57.44 48.66
CA LEU A 248 -16.11 -57.86 49.93
C LEU A 248 -17.12 -57.82 51.09
N ALA A 249 -17.86 -56.72 51.25
CA ALA A 249 -18.85 -56.57 52.32
C ALA A 249 -20.03 -57.56 52.20
N LYS A 250 -20.45 -57.93 50.98
CA LYS A 250 -21.54 -58.88 50.71
C LYS A 250 -21.12 -60.35 50.81
N LEU A 251 -19.84 -60.68 50.57
CA LEU A 251 -19.35 -62.06 50.57
C LEU A 251 -19.02 -62.62 51.95
N VAL A 252 -18.74 -61.74 52.93
CA VAL A 252 -18.43 -62.15 54.33
C VAL A 252 -19.53 -63.06 54.95
N PRO A 253 -20.84 -62.75 54.83
CA PRO A 253 -21.90 -63.62 55.35
C PRO A 253 -22.05 -64.96 54.61
N VAL A 254 -21.83 -64.98 53.29
CA VAL A 254 -22.00 -66.17 52.42
C VAL A 254 -20.90 -67.20 52.69
N ILE A 255 -19.68 -66.74 52.95
CA ILE A 255 -18.54 -67.61 53.27
C ILE A 255 -18.73 -68.26 54.64
N GLY A 256 -19.35 -67.56 55.60
CA GLY A 256 -19.78 -68.16 56.87
C GLY A 256 -20.72 -69.36 56.68
N TRP A 257 -21.62 -69.29 55.71
CA TRP A 257 -22.50 -70.41 55.33
C TRP A 257 -21.75 -71.54 54.58
N ALA A 258 -20.86 -71.20 53.65
CA ALA A 258 -20.07 -72.19 52.91
C ALA A 258 -19.10 -72.97 53.81
N LEU A 259 -18.49 -72.32 54.81
CA LEU A 259 -17.64 -72.97 55.80
C LEU A 259 -18.40 -73.98 56.68
N LEU A 260 -19.69 -73.74 56.92
CA LEU A 260 -20.58 -74.62 57.69
C LEU A 260 -21.13 -75.81 56.87
N ALA A 261 -21.36 -75.61 55.57
CA ALA A 261 -22.09 -76.57 54.74
C ALA A 261 -21.22 -77.67 54.08
N PHE A 262 -19.89 -77.51 54.02
CA PHE A 262 -19.02 -78.38 53.21
C PHE A 262 -17.98 -79.17 54.01
N GLU A 263 -17.86 -80.46 53.70
CA GLU A 263 -16.79 -81.33 54.20
C GLU A 263 -15.48 -81.21 53.40
N VAL A 264 -14.37 -81.68 53.98
CA VAL A 264 -13.00 -81.49 53.46
C VAL A 264 -12.78 -82.15 52.08
N TYR A 265 -13.65 -83.05 51.64
CA TYR A 265 -13.53 -83.75 50.35
C TYR A 265 -14.23 -83.05 49.16
N ASP A 266 -15.05 -82.03 49.40
CA ASP A 266 -15.78 -81.28 48.35
C ASP A 266 -15.18 -79.88 48.10
N MET A 267 -13.84 -79.80 48.09
CA MET A 267 -13.11 -78.52 47.93
C MET A 267 -13.29 -77.91 46.54
N ALA A 268 -13.47 -78.74 45.51
CA ALA A 268 -13.78 -78.28 44.16
C ALA A 268 -15.17 -77.60 44.11
N GLY A 269 -16.19 -78.20 44.73
CA GLY A 269 -17.53 -77.61 44.81
C GLY A 269 -17.60 -76.33 45.65
N ALA A 270 -16.82 -76.24 46.74
CA ALA A 270 -16.73 -75.03 47.56
C ALA A 270 -16.05 -73.86 46.83
N ARG A 271 -14.99 -74.14 46.06
CA ARG A 271 -14.30 -73.16 45.22
C ARG A 271 -15.20 -72.66 44.09
N ASP A 272 -15.84 -73.56 43.35
CA ASP A 272 -16.69 -73.20 42.23
C ASP A 272 -17.87 -72.33 42.70
N ARG A 273 -18.47 -72.62 43.86
CA ARG A 273 -19.52 -71.77 44.46
C ARG A 273 -19.01 -70.41 44.94
N LEU A 274 -17.79 -70.35 45.50
CA LEU A 274 -17.18 -69.08 45.92
C LEU A 274 -16.91 -68.18 44.70
N GLU A 275 -16.32 -68.74 43.64
CA GLU A 275 -16.11 -68.03 42.38
C GLU A 275 -17.45 -67.56 41.77
N GLU A 276 -18.47 -68.41 41.79
CA GLU A 276 -19.81 -68.08 41.29
C GLU A 276 -20.47 -66.93 42.08
N GLU A 277 -20.36 -66.93 43.41
CA GLU A 277 -20.87 -65.84 44.25
C GLU A 277 -20.07 -64.55 44.08
N MET A 278 -18.74 -64.64 43.86
CA MET A 278 -17.90 -63.48 43.50
C MET A 278 -18.33 -62.88 42.16
N ARG A 279 -18.59 -63.71 41.13
CA ARG A 279 -19.09 -63.27 39.82
C ARG A 279 -20.47 -62.61 39.94
N LYS A 280 -21.43 -63.25 40.61
CA LYS A 280 -22.79 -62.72 40.81
C LYS A 280 -22.78 -61.39 41.56
N SER A 281 -22.09 -61.34 42.71
CA SER A 281 -22.00 -60.13 43.53
C SER A 281 -21.36 -58.98 42.78
N PHE A 282 -20.30 -59.24 42.00
CA PHE A 282 -19.66 -58.22 41.18
C PHE A 282 -20.59 -57.73 40.08
N PHE A 283 -21.25 -58.64 39.37
CA PHE A 283 -22.12 -58.28 38.25
C PHE A 283 -23.36 -57.50 38.67
N GLU A 284 -23.96 -57.83 39.82
CA GLU A 284 -25.06 -57.07 40.39
C GLU A 284 -24.66 -55.63 40.74
N GLU A 285 -23.53 -55.44 41.42
CA GLU A 285 -23.02 -54.10 41.73
C GLU A 285 -22.58 -53.35 40.46
N TYR A 286 -22.05 -54.06 39.46
CA TYR A 286 -21.70 -53.47 38.17
C TYR A 286 -22.93 -52.91 37.44
N LYS A 287 -24.04 -53.68 37.38
CA LYS A 287 -25.31 -53.24 36.80
C LYS A 287 -25.98 -52.12 37.58
N ALA A 288 -25.79 -52.08 38.90
CA ALA A 288 -26.35 -51.02 39.74
C ALA A 288 -25.63 -49.67 39.54
N GLU A 289 -24.33 -49.70 39.25
CA GLU A 289 -23.51 -48.49 39.14
C GLU A 289 -23.31 -48.00 37.70
N ILE A 290 -23.15 -48.91 36.73
CA ILE A 290 -23.14 -48.57 35.30
C ILE A 290 -24.52 -48.80 34.73
N SER A 291 -25.15 -47.75 34.21
CA SER A 291 -26.38 -47.79 33.43
C SER A 291 -26.37 -46.60 32.46
N ALA A 292 -27.20 -46.62 31.42
CA ALA A 292 -27.34 -45.45 30.54
C ALA A 292 -27.76 -44.20 31.34
N GLU A 293 -28.59 -44.40 32.37
CA GLU A 293 -29.06 -43.32 33.23
C GLU A 293 -27.92 -42.72 34.09
N THR A 294 -27.09 -43.58 34.69
CA THR A 294 -25.97 -43.12 35.52
C THR A 294 -24.87 -42.45 34.70
N LEU A 295 -24.65 -42.89 33.46
CA LEU A 295 -23.64 -42.31 32.57
C LEU A 295 -24.06 -40.96 31.98
N TRP A 296 -25.33 -40.82 31.57
CA TRP A 296 -25.81 -39.62 30.88
C TRP A 296 -26.31 -38.53 31.83
N TRP A 297 -27.12 -38.89 32.82
CA TRP A 297 -27.87 -37.94 33.66
C TRP A 297 -27.25 -37.68 35.03
N LYS A 298 -26.56 -38.67 35.62
CA LYS A 298 -25.99 -38.51 36.96
C LYS A 298 -24.62 -37.86 36.91
N SER A 299 -24.32 -37.06 37.93
CA SER A 299 -23.01 -36.45 38.11
C SER A 299 -22.07 -37.31 38.94
N GLU A 300 -20.77 -37.13 38.72
CA GLU A 300 -19.67 -37.93 39.26
C GLU A 300 -19.70 -38.12 40.79
N ASN A 301 -20.36 -37.22 41.56
CA ASN A 301 -20.51 -37.29 43.03
C ASN A 301 -21.75 -36.53 43.57
N GLY A 302 -22.77 -36.28 42.76
CA GLY A 302 -23.89 -35.38 43.12
C GLY A 302 -23.56 -33.88 43.08
N ALA A 303 -22.28 -33.51 42.90
CA ALA A 303 -21.80 -32.11 42.91
C ALA A 303 -21.17 -31.62 41.58
N GLY A 304 -20.92 -32.51 40.61
CA GLY A 304 -20.33 -32.15 39.30
C GLY A 304 -21.39 -31.97 38.20
N PRO A 305 -21.02 -31.46 37.01
CA PRO A 305 -21.88 -31.54 35.82
C PRO A 305 -21.99 -33.00 35.35
N SER A 306 -23.15 -33.37 34.79
CA SER A 306 -23.34 -34.66 34.11
C SER A 306 -22.70 -34.65 32.72
N MET A 307 -22.51 -35.83 32.11
CA MET A 307 -22.07 -35.94 30.71
C MET A 307 -22.98 -35.13 29.78
N ARG A 308 -24.28 -35.19 30.02
CA ARG A 308 -25.27 -34.38 29.30
C ARG A 308 -25.03 -32.87 29.42
N ASP A 309 -24.78 -32.37 30.64
CA ASP A 309 -24.59 -30.94 30.88
C ASP A 309 -23.31 -30.41 30.23
N GLU A 310 -22.24 -31.21 30.22
CA GLU A 310 -21.00 -30.84 29.54
C GLU A 310 -21.17 -30.80 28.02
N VAL A 311 -21.84 -31.81 27.45
CA VAL A 311 -22.14 -31.86 26.02
C VAL A 311 -23.02 -30.68 25.60
N ASP A 312 -24.08 -30.37 26.36
CA ASP A 312 -24.96 -29.23 26.13
C ASP A 312 -24.21 -27.88 26.22
N ARG A 313 -23.32 -27.71 27.19
CA ARG A 313 -22.48 -26.49 27.29
C ARG A 313 -21.58 -26.31 26.07
N ASN A 314 -20.96 -27.38 25.59
CA ASN A 314 -20.09 -27.34 24.41
C ASN A 314 -20.88 -27.06 23.13
N ILE A 315 -22.02 -27.71 22.93
CA ILE A 315 -22.92 -27.43 21.81
C ILE A 315 -23.38 -25.97 21.85
N GLY A 316 -23.78 -25.47 23.02
CA GLY A 316 -24.13 -24.07 23.20
C GLY A 316 -22.99 -23.12 22.83
N SER A 317 -21.75 -23.43 23.23
CA SER A 317 -20.58 -22.63 22.84
C SER A 317 -20.31 -22.67 21.33
N LEU A 318 -20.45 -23.83 20.70
CA LEU A 318 -20.22 -23.99 19.26
C LEU A 318 -21.26 -23.24 18.44
N LEU A 319 -22.54 -23.36 18.79
CA LEU A 319 -23.62 -22.68 18.09
C LEU A 319 -23.58 -21.16 18.31
N LYS A 320 -23.23 -20.68 19.51
CA LYS A 320 -23.04 -19.25 19.77
C LYS A 320 -21.87 -18.66 18.99
N ASN A 321 -20.77 -19.42 18.84
CA ASN A 321 -19.68 -19.00 17.97
C ASN A 321 -20.10 -18.99 16.49
N TRP A 322 -20.88 -19.98 16.06
CA TRP A 322 -21.46 -20.03 14.72
C TRP A 322 -22.39 -18.84 14.42
N GLU A 323 -23.21 -18.45 15.40
CA GLU A 323 -24.02 -17.23 15.34
C GLU A 323 -23.17 -16.00 15.06
N ARG A 324 -22.06 -15.83 15.80
CA ARG A 324 -21.15 -14.69 15.62
C ARG A 324 -20.56 -14.63 14.20
N ILE A 325 -20.22 -15.80 13.63
CA ILE A 325 -19.70 -15.90 12.26
C ILE A 325 -20.79 -15.51 11.26
N CYS A 326 -21.98 -16.08 11.42
CA CYS A 326 -23.12 -15.77 10.57
C CYS A 326 -23.46 -14.27 10.61
N ARG A 327 -23.37 -13.64 11.79
CA ARG A 327 -23.53 -12.20 11.98
C ARG A 327 -22.43 -11.41 11.25
N SER A 328 -21.15 -11.74 11.45
CA SER A 328 -20.02 -11.07 10.78
C SER A 328 -20.09 -11.17 9.25
N GLU A 329 -20.45 -12.36 8.74
CA GLU A 329 -20.66 -12.61 7.31
C GLU A 329 -21.80 -11.74 6.78
N ALA A 330 -22.93 -11.72 7.48
CA ALA A 330 -24.10 -10.93 7.10
C ALA A 330 -23.82 -9.42 7.16
N ASP A 331 -23.14 -8.93 8.20
CA ASP A 331 -22.73 -7.53 8.34
C ASP A 331 -21.79 -7.13 7.20
N SER A 332 -20.82 -7.98 6.86
CA SER A 332 -19.91 -7.76 5.72
C SER A 332 -20.67 -7.75 4.40
N MET A 333 -21.66 -8.62 4.22
CA MET A 333 -22.53 -8.62 3.04
C MET A 333 -23.35 -7.33 2.95
N ILE A 334 -23.92 -6.87 4.06
CA ILE A 334 -24.70 -5.63 4.09
C ILE A 334 -23.80 -4.44 3.77
N GLN A 335 -22.63 -4.35 4.41
CA GLN A 335 -21.68 -3.27 4.20
C GLN A 335 -21.16 -3.23 2.77
N SER A 336 -20.91 -4.37 2.13
CA SER A 336 -20.39 -4.39 0.75
C SER A 336 -21.48 -4.36 -0.32
N ALA A 337 -22.76 -4.52 0.02
CA ALA A 337 -23.85 -4.58 -0.96
C ALA A 337 -23.90 -3.34 -1.87
N HIS A 338 -23.71 -2.15 -1.30
CA HIS A 338 -23.71 -0.89 -2.05
C HIS A 338 -22.54 -0.77 -3.04
N ILE A 339 -21.39 -1.37 -2.70
CA ILE A 339 -20.20 -1.41 -3.56
C ILE A 339 -20.46 -2.36 -4.73
N LEU A 340 -20.97 -3.57 -4.42
CA LEU A 340 -21.24 -4.61 -5.40
C LEU A 340 -22.40 -4.28 -6.35
N SER A 341 -23.38 -3.49 -5.88
CA SER A 341 -24.48 -3.03 -6.73
C SER A 341 -24.01 -2.04 -7.80
N PHE A 342 -22.89 -1.38 -7.58
CA PHE A 342 -22.47 -0.25 -8.40
C PHE A 342 -21.90 -0.65 -9.77
N SER A 343 -21.23 -1.81 -9.87
CA SER A 343 -20.65 -2.29 -11.13
C SER A 343 -20.70 -3.81 -11.27
N GLU A 344 -20.95 -4.27 -12.49
CA GLU A 344 -20.86 -5.68 -12.87
C GLU A 344 -19.41 -6.19 -12.82
N GLU A 345 -18.45 -5.38 -13.26
CA GLU A 345 -17.02 -5.75 -13.26
C GLU A 345 -16.52 -6.04 -11.83
N VAL A 346 -16.98 -5.26 -10.85
CA VAL A 346 -16.66 -5.48 -9.43
C VAL A 346 -17.28 -6.79 -8.93
N ARG A 347 -18.50 -7.13 -9.35
CA ARG A 347 -19.13 -8.40 -9.00
C ARG A 347 -18.42 -9.59 -9.64
N GLU A 348 -18.04 -9.47 -10.90
CA GLU A 348 -17.28 -10.51 -11.62
C GLU A 348 -15.92 -10.74 -10.95
N TYR A 349 -15.21 -9.68 -10.57
CA TYR A 349 -13.95 -9.78 -9.85
C TYR A 349 -14.11 -10.54 -8.53
N VAL A 350 -15.09 -10.14 -7.70
CA VAL A 350 -15.37 -10.79 -6.41
C VAL A 350 -15.78 -12.25 -6.61
N SER A 351 -16.64 -12.52 -7.59
CA SER A 351 -17.08 -13.86 -7.94
C SER A 351 -15.92 -14.76 -8.38
N GLY A 352 -15.00 -14.22 -9.21
CA GLY A 352 -13.78 -14.90 -9.65
C GLY A 352 -12.87 -15.25 -8.47
N GLN A 353 -12.56 -14.28 -7.61
CA GLN A 353 -11.70 -14.51 -6.43
C GLN A 353 -12.26 -15.60 -5.50
N ILE A 354 -13.57 -15.58 -5.22
CA ILE A 354 -14.19 -16.60 -4.36
C ILE A 354 -14.18 -17.98 -5.03
N SER A 355 -14.40 -18.03 -6.34
CA SER A 355 -14.34 -19.26 -7.14
C SER A 355 -12.93 -19.86 -7.17
N GLU A 356 -11.89 -19.03 -7.20
CA GLU A 356 -10.47 -19.41 -7.17
C GLU A 356 -9.99 -19.91 -5.80
N GLY A 357 -10.82 -19.78 -4.75
CA GLY A 357 -10.50 -20.29 -3.42
C GLY A 357 -10.38 -19.24 -2.33
N ALA A 358 -10.46 -17.95 -2.64
CA ALA A 358 -10.34 -16.89 -1.64
C ALA A 358 -11.44 -16.98 -0.56
N GLU A 359 -11.12 -16.49 0.64
CA GLU A 359 -12.07 -16.38 1.74
C GLU A 359 -13.06 -15.23 1.47
N PHE A 360 -14.34 -15.47 1.74
CA PHE A 360 -15.42 -14.57 1.35
C PHE A 360 -15.35 -13.19 2.05
N GLU A 361 -15.23 -13.18 3.39
CA GLU A 361 -15.20 -11.94 4.18
C GLU A 361 -13.98 -11.05 3.87
N PRO A 362 -12.73 -11.57 3.78
CA PRO A 362 -11.59 -10.75 3.37
C PRO A 362 -11.72 -10.10 1.99
N VAL A 363 -12.35 -10.79 1.03
CA VAL A 363 -12.60 -10.22 -0.31
C VAL A 363 -13.57 -9.04 -0.20
N LEU A 364 -14.63 -9.15 0.59
CA LEU A 364 -15.58 -8.06 0.82
C LEU A 364 -14.95 -6.86 1.54
N GLN A 365 -14.12 -7.12 2.56
CA GLN A 365 -13.37 -6.08 3.27
C GLN A 365 -12.39 -5.35 2.34
N LYS A 366 -11.71 -6.08 1.45
CA LYS A 366 -10.84 -5.50 0.42
C LYS A 366 -11.62 -4.55 -0.50
N MET A 367 -12.84 -4.93 -0.91
CA MET A 367 -13.69 -4.06 -1.72
C MET A 367 -14.10 -2.79 -0.97
N SER A 368 -14.35 -2.89 0.34
CA SER A 368 -14.61 -1.71 1.19
C SER A 368 -13.42 -0.73 1.21
N ILE A 369 -12.20 -1.24 1.37
CA ILE A 369 -10.98 -0.42 1.34
C ILE A 369 -10.79 0.25 -0.03
N LEU A 370 -10.99 -0.49 -1.12
CA LEU A 370 -10.90 0.07 -2.47
C LEU A 370 -11.96 1.14 -2.69
N TRP A 371 -13.19 0.93 -2.23
CA TRP A 371 -14.28 1.88 -2.37
C TRP A 371 -14.01 3.16 -1.58
N ASP A 372 -13.46 3.05 -0.37
CA ASP A 372 -13.08 4.20 0.45
C ASP A 372 -12.00 5.09 -0.21
N VAL A 373 -11.15 4.53 -1.07
CA VAL A 373 -10.12 5.29 -1.80
C VAL A 373 -10.60 5.80 -3.15
N PHE A 374 -11.21 4.92 -3.96
CA PHE A 374 -11.52 5.19 -5.37
C PHE A 374 -13.00 5.48 -5.64
N GLY A 375 -13.89 5.09 -4.74
CA GLY A 375 -15.33 5.26 -4.87
C GLY A 375 -15.86 4.76 -6.22
N GLN A 376 -16.59 5.62 -6.91
CA GLN A 376 -17.22 5.32 -8.19
C GLN A 376 -16.23 5.01 -9.33
N LEU A 377 -14.94 5.33 -9.19
CA LEU A 377 -13.97 5.00 -10.23
C LEU A 377 -13.76 3.50 -10.40
N LEU A 378 -14.06 2.70 -9.37
CA LEU A 378 -14.00 1.24 -9.45
C LEU A 378 -14.91 0.65 -10.53
N ALA A 379 -15.96 1.37 -10.95
CA ALA A 379 -16.86 0.92 -12.01
C ALA A 379 -16.38 1.22 -13.43
N GLN A 380 -15.31 2.00 -13.58
CA GLN A 380 -14.84 2.50 -14.86
C GLN A 380 -13.50 1.87 -15.27
N GLY A 381 -12.96 0.97 -14.44
CA GLY A 381 -11.65 0.39 -14.64
C GLY A 381 -11.50 -0.97 -13.98
N GLN A 382 -10.45 -1.69 -14.38
CA GLN A 382 -10.15 -3.03 -13.87
C GLN A 382 -9.75 -2.96 -12.38
N VAL A 383 -10.45 -3.71 -11.53
CA VAL A 383 -10.23 -3.77 -10.08
C VAL A 383 -8.76 -4.06 -9.72
N GLN A 384 -8.09 -4.93 -10.49
CA GLN A 384 -6.68 -5.29 -10.29
C GLN A 384 -5.73 -4.08 -10.40
N VAL A 385 -6.05 -3.12 -11.26
CA VAL A 385 -5.24 -1.90 -11.42
C VAL A 385 -5.35 -1.06 -10.15
N PHE A 386 -6.56 -0.86 -9.63
CA PHE A 386 -6.79 -0.13 -8.38
C PHE A 386 -6.15 -0.81 -7.17
N GLU A 387 -6.12 -2.14 -7.14
CA GLU A 387 -5.39 -2.89 -6.12
C GLU A 387 -3.89 -2.63 -6.18
N SER A 388 -3.31 -2.67 -7.38
CA SER A 388 -1.89 -2.40 -7.55
C SER A 388 -1.53 -0.96 -7.17
N MET A 389 -2.40 0.01 -7.44
CA MET A 389 -2.25 1.40 -6.98
C MET A 389 -2.27 1.48 -5.45
N LEU A 390 -3.22 0.81 -4.80
CA LEU A 390 -3.33 0.81 -3.33
C LEU A 390 -2.07 0.25 -2.66
N VAL A 391 -1.44 -0.75 -3.29
CA VAL A 391 -0.18 -1.34 -2.81
C VAL A 391 1.02 -0.44 -3.09
N SER A 392 1.02 0.25 -4.24
CA SER A 392 2.16 1.07 -4.67
C SER A 392 2.17 2.49 -4.12
N ALA A 393 1.01 3.00 -3.69
CA ALA A 393 0.88 4.36 -3.19
C ALA A 393 1.59 4.55 -1.85
N PRO A 394 2.40 5.61 -1.70
CA PRO A 394 3.02 5.95 -0.43
C PRO A 394 2.01 6.28 0.68
N ASP A 395 0.94 6.99 0.33
CA ASP A 395 -0.14 7.37 1.24
C ASP A 395 -1.52 7.16 0.60
N ARG A 396 -2.44 6.56 1.36
CA ARG A 396 -3.84 6.33 0.97
C ARG A 396 -4.66 7.60 0.92
N SER A 397 -4.38 8.57 1.78
CA SER A 397 -5.09 9.85 1.83
C SER A 397 -4.80 10.69 0.58
N GLU A 398 -3.54 10.71 0.16
CA GLU A 398 -3.07 11.30 -1.08
C GLU A 398 -3.69 10.63 -2.30
N LEU A 399 -3.68 9.29 -2.33
CA LEU A 399 -4.30 8.52 -3.41
C LEU A 399 -5.80 8.79 -3.53
N ARG A 400 -6.52 8.95 -2.40
CA ARG A 400 -7.93 9.33 -2.39
C ARG A 400 -8.14 10.73 -3.00
N LEU A 401 -7.27 11.69 -2.67
CA LEU A 401 -7.33 13.04 -3.25
C LEU A 401 -7.07 13.03 -4.75
N LEU A 402 -6.10 12.24 -5.21
CA LEU A 402 -5.82 12.04 -6.64
C LEU A 402 -6.99 11.37 -7.35
N ALA A 403 -7.56 10.32 -6.78
CA ALA A 403 -8.73 9.64 -7.33
C ALA A 403 -9.90 10.63 -7.51
N LYS A 404 -10.21 11.40 -6.47
CA LYS A 404 -11.29 12.40 -6.53
C LYS A 404 -11.05 13.49 -7.59
N SER A 405 -9.80 13.92 -7.77
CA SER A 405 -9.47 15.09 -8.59
C SER A 405 -9.22 14.74 -10.06
N LEU A 406 -8.52 13.64 -10.33
CA LEU A 406 -8.18 13.19 -11.69
C LEU A 406 -9.27 12.31 -12.31
N GLY A 407 -10.06 11.62 -11.49
CA GLY A 407 -11.14 10.77 -11.96
C GLY A 407 -10.63 9.67 -12.92
N PRO A 408 -11.25 9.51 -14.11
CA PRO A 408 -10.88 8.47 -15.08
C PRO A 408 -9.43 8.55 -15.59
N LYS A 409 -8.78 9.71 -15.50
CA LYS A 409 -7.39 9.90 -15.95
C LYS A 409 -6.37 9.20 -15.06
N LEU A 410 -6.69 8.97 -13.78
CA LEU A 410 -5.76 8.35 -12.82
C LEU A 410 -5.39 6.90 -13.24
N PRO A 411 -6.36 6.01 -13.54
CA PRO A 411 -6.07 4.69 -14.11
C PRO A 411 -5.20 4.72 -15.36
N GLU A 412 -5.40 5.67 -16.26
CA GLU A 412 -4.60 5.79 -17.49
C GLU A 412 -3.15 6.16 -17.19
N LEU A 413 -2.94 7.19 -16.37
CA LEU A 413 -1.59 7.62 -15.94
C LEU A 413 -0.85 6.50 -15.21
N TYR A 414 -1.53 5.78 -14.32
CA TYR A 414 -0.92 4.67 -13.61
C TYR A 414 -0.64 3.46 -14.51
N LYS A 415 -1.46 3.18 -15.53
CA LYS A 415 -1.14 2.13 -16.50
C LYS A 415 0.12 2.46 -17.30
N THR A 416 0.34 3.73 -17.61
CA THR A 416 1.51 4.18 -18.36
C THR A 416 2.76 4.20 -17.49
N TYR A 417 2.69 4.78 -16.29
CA TYR A 417 3.88 5.10 -15.47
C TYR A 417 3.99 4.29 -14.16
N GLY A 418 2.94 3.56 -13.78
CA GLY A 418 2.91 2.71 -12.60
C GLY A 418 3.20 3.45 -11.29
N ARG A 419 3.98 2.79 -10.44
CA ARG A 419 4.37 3.32 -9.12
C ARG A 419 5.17 4.62 -9.19
N ASP A 420 5.92 4.85 -10.27
CA ASP A 420 6.84 5.99 -10.38
C ASP A 420 6.06 7.30 -10.42
N PHE A 421 4.89 7.29 -11.07
CA PHE A 421 3.95 8.42 -11.03
C PHE A 421 3.49 8.72 -9.61
N LEU A 422 3.01 7.71 -8.87
CA LEU A 422 2.49 7.92 -7.51
C LEU A 422 3.58 8.40 -6.55
N GLN A 423 4.79 7.85 -6.65
CA GLN A 423 5.93 8.25 -5.82
C GLN A 423 6.41 9.66 -6.14
N ALA A 424 6.53 10.01 -7.43
CA ALA A 424 6.92 11.34 -7.85
C ALA A 424 5.89 12.40 -7.40
N VAL A 425 4.59 12.13 -7.59
CA VAL A 425 3.52 13.04 -7.19
C VAL A 425 3.47 13.21 -5.67
N SER A 426 3.64 12.13 -4.91
CA SER A 426 3.73 12.21 -3.44
C SER A 426 4.89 13.10 -3.01
N LYS A 427 6.06 12.94 -3.62
CA LYS A 427 7.26 13.76 -3.33
C LYS A 427 7.15 15.23 -3.76
N ILE A 428 6.35 15.52 -4.78
CA ILE A 428 6.00 16.89 -5.18
C ILE A 428 4.95 17.48 -4.23
N GLY A 429 4.14 16.62 -3.61
CA GLY A 429 2.89 16.94 -2.94
C GLY A 429 1.71 16.91 -3.90
N VAL A 430 0.69 16.12 -3.57
CA VAL A 430 -0.55 16.01 -4.37
C VAL A 430 -1.20 17.38 -4.60
N GLN A 431 -1.22 18.26 -3.61
CA GLN A 431 -1.80 19.59 -3.76
C GLN A 431 -1.03 20.46 -4.77
N ASN A 432 0.31 20.37 -4.75
CA ASN A 432 1.16 21.09 -5.69
C ASN A 432 0.99 20.56 -7.12
N TYR A 433 0.91 19.23 -7.28
CA TYR A 433 0.59 18.59 -8.56
C TYR A 433 -0.77 19.05 -9.10
N LEU A 434 -1.82 19.04 -8.26
CA LEU A 434 -3.17 19.45 -8.68
C LEU A 434 -3.31 20.96 -8.88
N SER A 435 -2.36 21.78 -8.41
CA SER A 435 -2.41 23.24 -8.54
C SER A 435 -2.06 23.76 -9.93
N SER A 436 -1.49 22.92 -10.81
CA SER A 436 -1.12 23.30 -12.18
C SER A 436 -1.51 22.22 -13.18
N GLU A 437 -2.25 22.60 -14.22
CA GLU A 437 -2.62 21.71 -15.32
C GLU A 437 -1.42 21.27 -16.16
N GLU A 438 -0.30 22.01 -16.11
CA GLU A 438 0.91 21.71 -16.89
C GLU A 438 1.53 20.36 -16.50
N TRP A 439 1.37 19.94 -15.25
CA TRP A 439 1.78 18.59 -14.81
C TRP A 439 1.05 17.47 -15.58
N GLY A 440 -0.16 17.75 -16.09
CA GLY A 440 -1.02 16.78 -16.78
C GLY A 440 -0.95 16.82 -18.30
N ARG A 441 -0.09 17.64 -18.92
CA ARG A 441 -0.05 17.84 -20.39
C ARG A 441 0.61 16.70 -21.20
N GLY A 442 1.03 15.61 -20.54
CA GLY A 442 1.58 14.42 -21.22
C GLY A 442 3.02 14.57 -21.74
N GLU A 443 3.64 15.74 -21.54
CA GLU A 443 5.03 16.03 -21.92
C GLU A 443 6.03 15.51 -20.87
N ILE A 444 5.55 15.07 -19.70
CA ILE A 444 6.38 14.66 -18.56
C ILE A 444 6.51 13.14 -18.53
N ASP A 445 7.75 12.65 -18.63
CA ASP A 445 8.07 11.26 -18.32
C ASP A 445 8.26 11.06 -16.81
N TRP A 446 7.27 10.44 -16.17
CA TRP A 446 7.28 10.21 -14.72
C TRP A 446 8.32 9.19 -14.27
N HIS A 447 8.78 8.28 -15.13
CA HIS A 447 9.86 7.36 -14.78
C HIS A 447 11.17 8.13 -14.56
N LEU A 448 11.53 8.96 -15.54
CA LEU A 448 12.72 9.81 -15.47
C LEU A 448 12.62 10.85 -14.36
N LEU A 449 11.43 11.44 -14.16
CA LEU A 449 11.24 12.43 -13.11
C LEU A 449 11.38 11.80 -11.72
N ASN A 450 10.78 10.63 -11.46
CA ASN A 450 10.87 9.96 -10.17
C ASN A 450 12.32 9.68 -9.78
N GLU A 451 13.13 9.16 -10.72
CA GLU A 451 14.56 8.90 -10.50
C GLU A 451 15.33 10.17 -10.09
N ASN A 452 15.08 11.27 -10.78
CA ASN A 452 15.74 12.55 -10.48
C ASN A 452 15.30 13.11 -9.12
N LEU A 453 14.01 12.97 -8.81
CA LEU A 453 13.43 13.41 -7.55
C LEU A 453 14.01 12.69 -6.34
N LEU A 454 14.51 11.44 -6.46
CA LEU A 454 15.10 10.70 -5.33
C LEU A 454 16.17 11.50 -4.58
N THR A 455 16.91 12.37 -5.28
CA THR A 455 17.99 13.20 -4.70
C THR A 455 17.52 14.48 -4.01
N LEU A 456 16.24 14.85 -4.16
CA LEU A 456 15.66 16.04 -3.55
C LEU A 456 14.99 15.72 -2.21
N PRO A 457 14.86 16.70 -1.30
CA PRO A 457 13.94 16.59 -0.17
C PRO A 457 12.48 16.58 -0.66
N ASP A 458 11.57 16.24 0.23
CA ASP A 458 10.13 16.34 -0.03
C ASP A 458 9.72 17.79 -0.29
N LEU A 459 8.88 18.01 -1.30
CA LEU A 459 8.41 19.33 -1.73
C LEU A 459 6.94 19.57 -1.38
N ALA A 460 6.27 18.64 -0.70
CA ALA A 460 4.84 18.73 -0.41
C ALA A 460 4.42 20.08 0.22
N ASP A 461 5.21 20.58 1.17
CA ASP A 461 4.95 21.83 1.88
C ASP A 461 5.55 23.08 1.19
N ASN A 462 6.25 22.93 0.05
CA ASN A 462 6.94 24.02 -0.63
C ASN A 462 6.43 24.23 -2.05
N ARG A 463 5.34 24.99 -2.15
CA ARG A 463 4.68 25.32 -3.43
C ARG A 463 5.59 26.02 -4.43
N ASP A 464 6.45 26.93 -3.98
CA ASP A 464 7.35 27.67 -4.86
C ASP A 464 8.42 26.75 -5.44
N ALA A 465 9.01 25.87 -4.62
CA ALA A 465 9.97 24.89 -5.12
C ALA A 465 9.32 23.90 -6.11
N ALA A 466 8.08 23.45 -5.86
CA ALA A 466 7.35 22.61 -6.81
C ALA A 466 7.07 23.33 -8.15
N ALA A 467 6.71 24.61 -8.12
CA ALA A 467 6.53 25.42 -9.32
C ALA A 467 7.85 25.65 -10.09
N GLY A 468 8.97 25.72 -9.36
CA GLY A 468 10.31 25.80 -9.92
C GLY A 468 10.71 24.50 -10.62
N LEU A 469 10.47 23.37 -9.96
CA LEU A 469 10.68 22.04 -10.51
C LEU A 469 9.90 21.85 -11.82
N LEU A 470 8.61 22.21 -11.84
CA LEU A 470 7.80 22.16 -13.05
C LEU A 470 8.45 22.94 -14.19
N THR A 471 8.97 24.14 -13.90
CA THR A 471 9.66 24.98 -14.89
C THR A 471 10.90 24.28 -15.46
N LEU A 472 11.69 23.62 -14.61
CA LEU A 472 12.86 22.84 -15.07
C LEU A 472 12.45 21.69 -15.98
N VAL A 473 11.41 20.95 -15.60
CA VAL A 473 10.92 19.79 -16.35
C VAL A 473 10.44 20.22 -17.74
N LEU A 474 9.64 21.30 -17.82
CA LEU A 474 9.13 21.81 -19.09
C LEU A 474 10.24 22.34 -20.02
N GLU A 475 11.31 22.90 -19.45
CA GLU A 475 12.48 23.38 -20.21
C GLU A 475 13.51 22.28 -20.52
N GLY A 476 13.24 21.03 -20.13
CA GLY A 476 14.15 19.89 -20.29
C GLY A 476 15.48 20.04 -19.53
N ALA A 477 15.47 20.79 -18.42
CA ALA A 477 16.64 21.05 -17.60
C ALA A 477 16.89 19.92 -16.59
N PRO A 478 18.16 19.63 -16.25
CA PRO A 478 18.47 18.61 -15.25
C PRO A 478 18.02 19.04 -13.85
N VAL A 479 17.35 18.15 -13.14
CA VAL A 479 16.79 18.41 -11.79
C VAL A 479 17.74 18.02 -10.66
N ARG A 480 18.63 17.05 -10.93
CA ARG A 480 19.46 16.40 -9.92
C ARG A 480 20.38 17.39 -9.20
N GLY A 481 20.32 17.39 -7.86
CA GLY A 481 21.23 18.16 -7.01
C GLY A 481 20.87 19.65 -6.82
N ILE A 482 19.70 20.10 -7.29
CA ILE A 482 19.24 21.49 -7.13
C ILE A 482 18.51 21.64 -5.79
N SER A 483 18.86 22.64 -4.99
CA SER A 483 18.19 22.87 -3.70
C SER A 483 16.76 23.41 -3.87
N PRO A 484 15.86 23.19 -2.90
CA PRO A 484 14.52 23.79 -2.90
C PRO A 484 14.53 25.32 -3.03
N ASP A 485 15.49 26.00 -2.41
CA ASP A 485 15.63 27.47 -2.52
C ASP A 485 15.97 27.92 -3.94
N ALA A 486 16.82 27.15 -4.65
CA ALA A 486 17.12 27.40 -6.05
C ALA A 486 15.90 27.16 -6.93
N LEU A 487 15.12 26.11 -6.67
CA LEU A 487 13.85 25.87 -7.35
C LEU A 487 12.85 27.02 -7.12
N ALA A 488 12.69 27.48 -5.88
CA ALA A 488 11.83 28.63 -5.58
C ALA A 488 12.29 29.90 -6.31
N THR A 489 13.60 30.10 -6.45
CA THR A 489 14.17 31.21 -7.25
C THR A 489 13.82 31.09 -8.73
N VAL A 490 13.90 29.87 -9.30
CA VAL A 490 13.45 29.58 -10.67
C VAL A 490 11.97 29.89 -10.83
N ALA A 491 11.13 29.50 -9.86
CA ALA A 491 9.69 29.76 -9.89
C ALA A 491 9.35 31.25 -9.92
N GLY A 492 10.08 32.06 -9.16
CA GLY A 492 9.90 33.52 -9.14
C GLY A 492 10.34 34.22 -10.43
N GLN A 493 11.17 33.57 -11.25
CA GLN A 493 11.81 34.18 -12.43
C GLN A 493 11.77 33.26 -13.67
N LYS A 494 10.67 32.52 -13.89
CA LYS A 494 10.55 31.46 -14.92
C LYS A 494 11.00 31.91 -16.32
N GLY A 495 10.53 33.08 -16.76
CA GLY A 495 10.85 33.60 -18.09
C GLY A 495 12.33 33.97 -18.26
N LEU A 496 12.98 34.47 -17.19
CA LEU A 496 14.40 34.75 -17.21
C LEU A 496 15.23 33.46 -17.16
N PHE A 497 14.81 32.49 -16.34
CA PHE A 497 15.43 31.17 -16.30
C PHE A 497 15.46 30.53 -17.69
N GLY A 498 14.33 30.47 -18.39
CA GLY A 498 14.25 29.90 -19.75
C GLY A 498 15.23 30.60 -20.71
N LYS A 499 15.26 31.94 -20.72
CA LYS A 499 16.20 32.72 -21.55
C LYS A 499 17.67 32.39 -21.24
N ILE A 500 18.07 32.33 -19.97
CA ILE A 500 19.45 32.03 -19.57
C ILE A 500 19.79 30.56 -19.90
N TRP A 501 18.88 29.63 -19.60
CA TRP A 501 19.08 28.20 -19.82
C TRP A 501 19.29 27.87 -21.30
N GLN A 502 18.51 28.46 -22.21
CA GLN A 502 18.68 28.24 -23.64
C GLN A 502 20.05 28.69 -24.17
N VAL A 503 20.68 29.67 -23.51
CA VAL A 503 22.02 30.16 -23.85
C VAL A 503 23.13 29.29 -23.26
N LEU A 504 22.95 28.82 -22.01
CA LEU A 504 23.99 28.16 -21.22
C LEU A 504 23.94 26.63 -21.22
N LYS A 505 22.85 26.01 -21.71
CA LYS A 505 22.71 24.55 -21.68
C LYS A 505 23.94 23.85 -22.28
N PRO A 506 24.50 22.82 -21.59
CA PRO A 506 23.94 22.14 -20.42
C PRO A 506 24.38 22.64 -19.02
N ASP A 507 24.96 23.84 -18.87
CA ASP A 507 25.52 24.33 -17.60
C ASP A 507 24.44 24.86 -16.61
N MET A 508 23.86 23.94 -15.85
CA MET A 508 22.79 24.23 -14.89
C MET A 508 23.26 24.98 -13.65
N ASN A 509 24.45 24.64 -13.13
CA ASN A 509 25.00 25.28 -11.92
C ASN A 509 25.21 26.77 -12.15
N ARG A 510 25.75 27.15 -13.31
CA ARG A 510 25.93 28.55 -13.67
C ARG A 510 24.60 29.26 -13.86
N THR A 511 23.62 28.62 -14.49
CA THR A 511 22.27 29.16 -14.68
C THR A 511 21.63 29.53 -13.34
N ILE A 512 21.65 28.59 -12.38
CA ILE A 512 21.12 28.80 -11.02
C ILE A 512 21.92 29.87 -10.28
N PHE A 513 23.25 29.87 -10.40
CA PHE A 513 24.10 30.84 -9.70
C PHE A 513 23.89 32.28 -10.19
N LEU A 514 23.70 32.48 -11.51
CA LEU A 514 23.34 33.77 -12.10
C LEU A 514 21.96 34.24 -11.63
N LEU A 515 20.98 33.34 -11.62
CA LEU A 515 19.61 33.64 -11.22
C LEU A 515 19.50 33.96 -9.71
N GLY A 516 20.28 33.27 -8.88
CA GLY A 516 20.31 33.47 -7.42
C GLY A 516 20.88 34.82 -6.98
N ASN A 517 21.71 35.47 -7.80
CA ASN A 517 22.21 36.80 -7.52
C ASN A 517 21.25 37.87 -8.06
N ARG A 518 20.47 38.49 -7.17
CA ARG A 518 19.44 39.49 -7.53
C ARG A 518 19.95 40.62 -8.42
N ARG A 519 21.17 41.11 -8.18
CA ARG A 519 21.76 42.19 -8.98
C ARG A 519 22.16 41.70 -10.36
N ALA A 520 22.81 40.53 -10.44
CA ALA A 520 23.16 39.92 -11.71
C ALA A 520 21.90 39.62 -12.54
N ALA A 521 20.89 38.97 -11.94
CA ALA A 521 19.63 38.64 -12.60
C ALA A 521 18.92 39.88 -13.18
N ALA A 522 18.87 41.00 -12.43
CA ALA A 522 18.28 42.25 -12.92
C ALA A 522 19.04 42.82 -14.13
N HIS A 523 20.37 42.88 -14.06
CA HIS A 523 21.19 43.36 -15.19
C HIS A 523 21.07 42.43 -16.41
N ILE A 524 21.03 41.11 -16.21
CA ILE A 524 20.89 40.12 -17.28
C ILE A 524 19.52 40.27 -17.95
N ALA A 525 18.44 40.38 -17.17
CA ALA A 525 17.09 40.52 -17.71
C ALA A 525 16.98 41.72 -18.67
N GLU A 526 17.44 42.89 -18.21
CA GLU A 526 17.46 44.10 -19.02
C GLU A 526 18.40 43.97 -20.23
N SER A 527 19.58 43.40 -20.04
CA SER A 527 20.56 43.21 -21.11
C SER A 527 20.07 42.28 -22.22
N MET A 528 19.36 41.21 -21.88
CA MET A 528 18.78 40.28 -22.85
C MET A 528 17.58 40.89 -23.60
N GLU A 529 16.92 41.91 -23.04
CA GLU A 529 15.86 42.65 -23.72
C GLU A 529 16.42 43.70 -24.68
N LEU A 530 17.48 44.41 -24.28
CA LEU A 530 18.07 45.49 -25.09
C LEU A 530 19.04 44.97 -26.17
N TYR A 531 19.89 44.00 -25.84
CA TYR A 531 20.99 43.51 -26.67
C TYR A 531 21.13 41.98 -26.59
N PRO A 532 20.14 41.21 -27.11
CA PRO A 532 20.07 39.76 -26.90
C PRO A 532 21.30 38.99 -27.41
N ALA A 533 21.87 39.40 -28.54
CA ALA A 533 23.00 38.70 -29.16
C ALA A 533 24.30 38.90 -28.37
N ALA A 534 24.69 40.14 -28.06
CA ALA A 534 25.82 40.41 -27.17
C ALA A 534 25.60 39.82 -25.78
N ALA A 535 24.41 39.98 -25.18
CA ALA A 535 24.12 39.45 -23.85
C ALA A 535 24.33 37.92 -23.78
N ALA A 536 23.92 37.19 -24.81
CA ALA A 536 24.14 35.75 -24.89
C ALA A 536 25.64 35.37 -24.89
N VAL A 537 26.47 36.11 -25.61
CA VAL A 537 27.93 35.87 -25.61
C VAL A 537 28.54 36.22 -24.26
N PHE A 538 28.16 37.35 -23.65
CA PHE A 538 28.63 37.73 -22.32
C PHE A 538 28.21 36.70 -21.26
N LEU A 539 26.99 36.14 -21.35
CA LEU A 539 26.53 35.07 -20.48
C LEU A 539 27.38 33.81 -20.60
N LYS A 540 27.80 33.43 -21.82
CA LYS A 540 28.69 32.27 -22.04
C LYS A 540 30.10 32.52 -21.51
N SER A 541 30.60 33.75 -21.65
CA SER A 541 31.98 34.08 -21.32
C SER A 541 32.23 34.49 -19.86
N TYR A 542 31.22 35.02 -19.16
CA TYR A 542 31.40 35.61 -17.82
C TYR A 542 30.42 35.10 -16.76
N GLY A 543 30.90 34.91 -15.53
CA GLY A 543 30.10 34.51 -14.37
C GLY A 543 29.39 35.70 -13.71
N PRO A 544 28.66 35.48 -12.60
CA PRO A 544 27.91 36.54 -11.93
C PRO A 544 28.78 37.62 -11.32
N GLU A 545 30.07 37.40 -11.11
CA GLU A 545 31.01 38.43 -10.69
C GLU A 545 31.04 39.61 -11.68
N PHE A 546 30.97 39.35 -12.99
CA PHE A 546 30.86 40.41 -13.98
C PHE A 546 29.53 41.14 -13.84
N TRP A 547 28.43 40.39 -13.84
CA TRP A 547 27.08 40.93 -13.83
C TRP A 547 26.70 41.65 -12.53
N SER A 548 27.39 41.38 -11.42
CA SER A 548 27.11 41.99 -10.11
C SER A 548 28.11 43.07 -9.70
N ALA A 549 29.38 43.00 -10.14
CA ALA A 549 30.38 43.99 -9.78
C ALA A 549 30.32 45.25 -10.66
N TRP A 550 29.98 45.11 -11.93
CA TRP A 550 29.90 46.23 -12.87
C TRP A 550 28.57 47.00 -12.70
N SER A 551 28.60 48.31 -12.95
CA SER A 551 27.38 49.11 -12.94
C SER A 551 26.52 48.82 -14.16
N ARG A 552 25.22 49.06 -14.03
CA ARG A 552 24.24 48.89 -15.12
C ARG A 552 24.69 49.56 -16.41
N ASP A 553 25.10 50.83 -16.33
CA ASP A 553 25.45 51.61 -17.51
C ASP A 553 26.73 51.10 -18.18
N GLU A 554 27.72 50.64 -17.41
CA GLU A 554 28.94 50.07 -17.98
C GLU A 554 28.68 48.73 -18.68
N ILE A 555 27.78 47.90 -18.15
CA ILE A 555 27.36 46.65 -18.80
C ILE A 555 26.68 46.98 -20.13
N ILE A 556 25.73 47.91 -20.13
CA ILE A 556 25.02 48.35 -21.34
C ILE A 556 26.00 48.90 -22.39
N ASP A 557 26.96 49.74 -21.98
CA ASP A 557 27.98 50.28 -22.87
C ASP A 557 28.81 49.14 -23.49
N LEU A 558 29.25 48.17 -22.70
CA LEU A 558 30.02 47.02 -23.20
C LEU A 558 29.25 46.17 -24.20
N LEU A 559 27.96 45.92 -23.95
CA LEU A 559 27.09 45.18 -24.87
C LEU A 559 26.92 45.96 -26.19
N GLN A 560 26.68 47.26 -26.10
CA GLN A 560 26.53 48.12 -27.27
C GLN A 560 27.82 48.22 -28.10
N ILE A 561 28.98 48.23 -27.44
CA ILE A 561 30.30 48.16 -28.10
C ILE A 561 30.44 46.84 -28.85
N THR A 562 30.12 45.70 -28.23
CA THR A 562 30.21 44.38 -28.88
C THR A 562 29.26 44.25 -30.07
N ASP A 563 28.00 44.68 -29.94
CA ASP A 563 27.04 44.70 -31.05
C ASP A 563 27.55 45.59 -32.19
N PHE A 564 28.04 46.79 -31.87
CA PHE A 564 28.61 47.69 -32.87
C PHE A 564 29.78 47.04 -33.61
N ARG A 565 30.72 46.42 -32.88
CA ARG A 565 31.87 45.75 -33.48
C ARG A 565 31.46 44.59 -34.38
N SER A 566 30.44 43.82 -33.99
CA SER A 566 29.93 42.71 -34.80
C SER A 566 29.39 43.23 -36.13
N VAL A 567 28.54 44.25 -36.08
CA VAL A 567 27.96 44.89 -37.27
C VAL A 567 29.04 45.55 -38.14
N ASN A 568 29.98 46.28 -37.54
CA ASN A 568 30.99 47.04 -38.26
C ASN A 568 32.05 46.14 -38.93
N SER A 569 32.39 45.01 -38.32
CA SER A 569 33.40 44.07 -38.86
C SER A 569 32.78 42.92 -39.67
N GLY A 570 31.46 42.73 -39.62
CA GLY A 570 30.76 41.59 -40.23
C GLY A 570 31.08 40.25 -39.55
N LYS A 571 31.71 40.26 -38.36
CA LYS A 571 32.09 39.06 -37.61
C LYS A 571 31.03 38.70 -36.57
N ALA A 572 31.01 37.44 -36.15
CA ALA A 572 30.16 36.98 -35.04
C ALA A 572 30.51 37.68 -33.72
N HIS A 573 29.53 37.82 -32.83
CA HIS A 573 29.68 38.51 -31.53
C HIS A 573 30.77 37.89 -30.66
N GLU A 574 30.98 36.57 -30.74
CA GLU A 574 32.05 35.86 -30.04
C GLU A 574 33.45 36.34 -30.46
N ALA A 575 33.63 36.65 -31.75
CA ALA A 575 34.93 37.05 -32.31
C ALA A 575 35.29 38.52 -32.03
N VAL A 576 34.33 39.30 -31.53
CA VAL A 576 34.50 40.74 -31.23
C VAL A 576 34.19 41.08 -29.78
N LEU A 577 34.08 40.04 -28.94
CA LEU A 577 33.83 40.18 -27.52
C LEU A 577 34.92 41.04 -26.88
N VAL A 578 34.51 41.97 -26.01
CA VAL A 578 35.47 42.85 -25.34
C VAL A 578 36.33 42.04 -24.36
N PRO A 579 37.66 41.98 -24.53
CA PRO A 579 38.53 41.24 -23.62
C PRO A 579 38.58 41.89 -22.23
N PRO A 580 38.74 41.11 -21.14
CA PRO A 580 38.70 41.60 -19.77
C PRO A 580 39.57 42.83 -19.49
N GLU A 581 40.80 42.84 -20.01
CA GLU A 581 41.81 43.86 -19.81
C GLU A 581 41.46 45.21 -20.45
N ASP A 582 40.62 45.23 -21.49
CA ASP A 582 40.31 46.45 -22.24
C ASP A 582 38.94 47.04 -21.89
N ARG A 583 38.14 46.40 -21.04
CA ARG A 583 36.75 46.82 -20.75
C ARG A 583 36.65 48.24 -20.22
N ALA A 584 37.40 48.55 -19.16
CA ALA A 584 37.34 49.87 -18.52
C ALA A 584 37.81 50.98 -19.48
N GLU A 585 38.82 50.68 -20.29
CA GLU A 585 39.34 51.61 -21.29
C GLU A 585 38.34 51.84 -22.42
N LEU A 586 37.72 50.77 -22.93
CA LEU A 586 36.73 50.86 -24.01
C LEU A 586 35.45 51.55 -23.58
N VAL A 587 34.98 51.35 -22.35
CA VAL A 587 33.87 52.13 -21.78
C VAL A 587 34.22 53.62 -21.75
N ASN A 588 35.41 53.98 -21.29
CA ASN A 588 35.86 55.39 -21.26
C ASN A 588 35.94 55.99 -22.67
N ILE A 589 36.46 55.24 -23.65
CA ILE A 589 36.52 55.65 -25.05
C ILE A 589 35.12 55.85 -25.62
N PHE A 590 34.22 54.89 -25.38
CA PHE A 590 32.85 54.94 -25.87
C PHE A 590 32.08 56.14 -25.31
N ARG A 591 32.19 56.40 -24.01
CA ARG A 591 31.56 57.57 -23.37
C ARG A 591 32.15 58.89 -23.86
N LYS A 592 33.45 58.93 -24.16
CA LYS A 592 34.14 60.14 -24.62
C LYS A 592 33.88 60.45 -26.10
N ALA A 593 33.85 59.44 -26.97
CA ALA A 593 33.91 59.62 -28.41
C ALA A 593 32.95 58.71 -29.22
N GLY A 594 32.07 57.97 -28.55
CA GLY A 594 31.04 57.12 -29.16
C GLY A 594 31.59 55.96 -30.01
N LYS A 595 30.73 55.42 -30.89
CA LYS A 595 31.07 54.38 -31.86
C LYS A 595 32.30 54.72 -32.74
N PRO A 596 32.48 55.97 -33.21
CA PRO A 596 33.68 56.33 -33.98
C PRO A 596 34.98 56.18 -33.19
N GLY A 597 34.97 56.47 -31.88
CA GLY A 597 36.14 56.24 -31.02
C GLY A 597 36.52 54.76 -30.92
N ILE A 598 35.52 53.87 -30.81
CA ILE A 598 35.74 52.42 -30.81
C ILE A 598 36.28 51.94 -32.17
N ALA A 599 35.77 52.46 -33.27
CA ALA A 599 36.29 52.11 -34.60
C ALA A 599 37.77 52.53 -34.76
N LEU A 600 38.17 53.71 -34.25
CA LEU A 600 39.57 54.12 -34.24
C LEU A 600 40.43 53.22 -33.35
N TRP A 601 39.89 52.79 -32.20
CA TRP A 601 40.58 51.82 -31.35
C TRP A 601 40.86 50.52 -32.11
N ASP A 602 39.86 49.96 -32.78
CA ASP A 602 40.00 48.68 -33.50
C ASP A 602 40.95 48.75 -34.70
N ILE A 603 41.16 49.93 -35.29
CA ILE A 603 42.14 50.15 -36.36
C ILE A 603 43.57 50.07 -35.84
N TYR A 604 43.86 50.67 -34.68
CA TYR A 604 45.24 50.84 -34.20
C TYR A 604 45.66 49.84 -33.11
N ALA A 605 44.75 49.43 -32.24
CA ALA A 605 45.01 48.52 -31.13
C ALA A 605 44.81 47.04 -31.52
N THR A 606 45.52 46.59 -32.56
CA THR A 606 45.47 45.20 -33.03
C THR A 606 46.46 44.30 -32.26
N GLU A 607 46.20 42.99 -32.19
CA GLU A 607 46.99 42.01 -31.42
C GLU A 607 48.51 42.07 -31.68
N GLY A 608 48.94 42.43 -32.90
CA GLY A 608 50.36 42.52 -33.28
C GLY A 608 51.08 43.82 -32.88
N THR A 609 50.36 44.84 -32.40
CA THR A 609 50.92 46.20 -32.16
C THR A 609 51.26 46.49 -30.70
N GLY A 610 50.80 45.65 -29.77
CA GLY A 610 51.07 45.78 -28.34
C GLY A 610 50.74 47.17 -27.76
N ALA A 611 51.59 47.65 -26.85
CA ALA A 611 51.40 48.93 -26.18
C ALA A 611 51.51 50.16 -27.11
N VAL A 612 52.27 50.03 -28.21
CA VAL A 612 52.44 51.12 -29.20
C VAL A 612 51.13 51.38 -29.93
N GLY A 613 50.45 50.32 -30.37
CA GLY A 613 49.13 50.44 -31.00
C GLY A 613 48.07 51.01 -30.07
N LYS A 614 48.03 50.56 -28.80
CA LYS A 614 47.12 51.12 -27.79
C LYS A 614 47.36 52.62 -27.54
N ASN A 615 48.62 53.06 -27.53
CA ASN A 615 48.93 54.49 -27.39
C ASN A 615 48.50 55.32 -28.62
N LEU A 616 48.69 54.80 -29.82
CA LEU A 616 48.19 55.43 -31.05
C LEU A 616 46.66 55.51 -31.05
N ALA A 617 45.98 54.45 -30.61
CA ALA A 617 44.53 54.43 -30.45
C ALA A 617 44.04 55.48 -29.43
N ARG A 618 44.72 55.64 -28.28
CA ARG A 618 44.38 56.70 -27.31
C ARG A 618 44.51 58.08 -27.94
N GLN A 619 45.61 58.33 -28.64
CA GLN A 619 45.87 59.61 -29.30
C GLN A 619 44.83 59.93 -30.37
N SER A 620 44.40 58.92 -31.16
CA SER A 620 43.37 59.11 -32.17
C SER A 620 42.01 59.41 -31.56
N VAL A 621 41.63 58.73 -30.48
CA VAL A 621 40.40 59.01 -29.72
C VAL A 621 40.44 60.41 -29.10
N GLU A 622 41.59 60.84 -28.59
CA GLU A 622 41.73 62.19 -28.03
C GLU A 622 41.63 63.29 -29.10
N CYS A 623 42.26 63.11 -30.26
CA CYS A 623 42.08 64.03 -31.39
C CYS A 623 40.62 64.05 -31.87
N LEU A 624 39.95 62.90 -31.91
CA LEU A 624 38.53 62.83 -32.26
C LEU A 624 37.67 63.64 -31.27
N ALA A 625 37.93 63.51 -29.97
CA ALA A 625 37.22 64.25 -28.92
C ALA A 625 37.46 65.76 -29.00
N ASP A 626 38.64 66.19 -29.46
CA ASP A 626 38.97 67.60 -29.71
C ASP A 626 38.37 68.13 -31.04
N GLY A 627 37.60 67.28 -31.75
CA GLY A 627 36.80 67.63 -32.92
C GLY A 627 37.52 67.47 -34.26
N TYR A 628 38.59 66.69 -34.34
CA TYR A 628 39.25 66.33 -35.61
C TYR A 628 38.41 65.30 -36.38
N ALA A 629 38.42 65.35 -37.72
CA ALA A 629 37.54 64.53 -38.55
C ALA A 629 37.92 63.04 -38.50
N PHE A 630 36.94 62.17 -38.20
CA PHE A 630 37.12 60.71 -38.08
C PHE A 630 37.84 60.06 -39.26
N GLU A 631 37.46 60.40 -40.50
CA GLU A 631 38.08 59.83 -41.71
C GLU A 631 39.58 60.13 -41.81
N ASP A 632 40.00 61.33 -41.38
CA ASP A 632 41.42 61.66 -41.40
C ASP A 632 42.20 60.89 -40.33
N LEU A 633 41.56 60.57 -39.20
CA LEU A 633 42.19 59.89 -38.07
C LEU A 633 42.37 58.38 -38.29
N LYS A 634 41.89 57.80 -39.40
CA LYS A 634 42.13 56.39 -39.76
C LYS A 634 43.52 56.20 -40.38
N GLU A 635 44.07 57.22 -41.01
CA GLU A 635 45.37 57.19 -41.66
C GLU A 635 46.48 57.57 -40.67
N LYS A 636 47.48 56.69 -40.50
CA LYS A 636 48.57 56.90 -39.52
C LYS A 636 49.29 58.24 -39.69
N ASP A 637 49.63 58.62 -40.92
CA ASP A 637 50.37 59.86 -41.22
C ASP A 637 49.56 61.13 -40.89
N ARG A 638 48.24 61.07 -41.03
CA ARG A 638 47.34 62.17 -40.68
C ARG A 638 47.10 62.23 -39.19
N LEU A 639 46.99 61.08 -38.51
CA LEU A 639 46.95 61.00 -37.07
C LEU A 639 48.20 61.62 -36.42
N GLU A 640 49.40 61.24 -36.88
CA GLU A 640 50.65 61.79 -36.33
C GLU A 640 50.71 63.32 -36.49
N PHE A 641 50.23 63.84 -37.63
CA PHE A 641 50.13 65.28 -37.83
C PHE A 641 49.09 65.95 -36.91
N ALA A 642 47.92 65.32 -36.72
CA ALA A 642 46.89 65.80 -35.79
C ALA A 642 47.42 65.87 -34.34
N VAL A 643 48.14 64.83 -33.90
CA VAL A 643 48.76 64.76 -32.57
C VAL A 643 49.80 65.85 -32.36
N LEU A 644 50.61 66.15 -33.38
CA LEU A 644 51.57 67.26 -33.32
C LEU A 644 50.85 68.62 -33.25
N CYS A 645 49.83 68.82 -34.08
CA CYS A 645 49.05 70.06 -34.10
C CYS A 645 48.30 70.30 -32.78
N ARG A 646 47.81 69.24 -32.14
CA ARG A 646 47.11 69.31 -30.84
C ARG A 646 47.98 69.89 -29.71
N LYS A 647 49.31 69.82 -29.82
CA LYS A 647 50.24 70.45 -28.86
C LYS A 647 50.27 71.98 -28.94
N ILE A 648 49.69 72.57 -29.99
CA ILE A 648 49.59 74.03 -30.16
C ILE A 648 48.27 74.51 -29.53
N PRO A 649 48.31 75.25 -28.40
CA PRO A 649 47.08 75.71 -27.76
C PRO A 649 46.24 76.59 -28.68
N LEU A 650 44.91 76.42 -28.66
CA LEU A 650 43.88 77.23 -29.34
C LEU A 650 43.87 77.20 -30.88
N LEU A 651 45.01 77.04 -31.56
CA LEU A 651 45.14 77.11 -33.03
C LEU A 651 45.43 75.76 -33.69
N GLY A 652 45.68 74.70 -32.92
CA GLY A 652 46.09 73.39 -33.45
C GLY A 652 45.16 72.82 -34.52
N LYS A 653 43.85 72.88 -34.31
CA LYS A 653 42.86 72.39 -35.29
C LYS A 653 42.85 73.21 -36.58
N PHE A 654 42.97 74.53 -36.49
CA PHE A 654 43.06 75.41 -37.66
C PHE A 654 44.29 75.09 -38.52
N PHE A 655 45.46 74.91 -37.90
CA PHE A 655 46.66 74.50 -38.60
C PHE A 655 46.50 73.14 -39.26
N TYR A 656 45.88 72.19 -38.56
CA TYR A 656 45.62 70.87 -39.13
C TYR A 656 44.73 70.94 -40.38
N ASP A 657 43.56 71.57 -40.29
CA ASP A 657 42.61 71.66 -41.40
C ASP A 657 43.18 72.38 -42.63
N THR A 658 44.04 73.37 -42.41
CA THR A 658 44.70 74.14 -43.48
C THR A 658 45.78 73.33 -44.21
N PHE A 659 46.50 72.45 -43.52
CA PHE A 659 47.73 71.84 -44.02
C PHE A 659 47.70 70.31 -44.14
N LYS A 660 46.59 69.66 -43.80
CA LYS A 660 46.46 68.19 -43.85
C LYS A 660 46.70 67.56 -45.23
N ASN A 661 46.53 68.30 -46.33
CA ASN A 661 46.75 67.78 -47.69
C ASN A 661 48.21 67.88 -48.19
N LEU A 662 49.12 68.46 -47.39
CA LEU A 662 50.54 68.58 -47.77
C LEU A 662 51.34 67.31 -47.46
N GLY A 663 52.49 67.10 -48.10
CA GLY A 663 53.42 66.00 -47.76
C GLY A 663 54.10 66.17 -46.39
N PHE A 664 54.79 65.12 -45.91
CA PHE A 664 55.39 65.09 -44.56
C PHE A 664 56.39 66.25 -44.29
N LEU A 665 57.27 66.55 -45.26
CA LEU A 665 58.32 67.56 -45.12
C LEU A 665 57.77 69.00 -45.00
N PRO A 666 56.79 69.42 -45.83
CA PRO A 666 56.06 70.67 -45.60
C PRO A 666 55.31 70.75 -44.25
N ARG A 667 54.65 69.66 -43.82
CA ARG A 667 53.90 69.61 -42.54
C ARG A 667 54.83 69.88 -41.34
N PHE A 668 56.03 69.28 -41.35
CA PHE A 668 57.02 69.45 -40.29
C PHE A 668 57.53 70.90 -40.20
N LEU A 669 57.83 71.52 -41.35
CA LEU A 669 58.28 72.92 -41.41
C LEU A 669 57.22 73.90 -40.88
N VAL A 670 55.93 73.65 -41.15
CA VAL A 670 54.83 74.48 -40.64
C VAL A 670 54.69 74.39 -39.13
N ILE A 671 54.81 73.19 -38.55
CA ILE A 671 54.78 73.02 -37.08
C ILE A 671 55.98 73.70 -36.42
N LEU A 672 57.19 73.53 -36.99
CA LEU A 672 58.39 74.17 -36.49
C LEU A 672 58.26 75.71 -36.53
N ALA A 673 57.74 76.24 -37.63
CA ALA A 673 57.46 77.66 -37.78
C ALA A 673 56.39 78.15 -36.79
N GLY A 674 55.33 77.36 -36.55
CA GLY A 674 54.29 77.68 -35.57
C GLY A 674 54.81 77.71 -34.13
N ILE A 675 55.63 76.75 -33.73
CA ILE A 675 56.28 76.72 -32.41
C ILE A 675 57.24 77.90 -32.26
N LEU A 676 58.07 78.17 -33.30
CA LEU A 676 58.97 79.32 -33.33
C LEU A 676 58.21 80.64 -33.25
N ALA A 677 57.05 80.76 -33.90
CA ALA A 677 56.21 81.96 -33.85
C ALA A 677 55.60 82.17 -32.46
N VAL A 678 55.12 81.11 -31.79
CA VAL A 678 54.62 81.19 -30.41
C VAL A 678 55.75 81.54 -29.43
N PHE A 679 56.93 80.92 -29.56
CA PHE A 679 58.12 81.27 -28.77
C PHE A 679 58.56 82.71 -29.01
N ALA A 680 58.57 83.17 -30.26
CA ALA A 680 58.87 84.54 -30.61
C ALA A 680 57.85 85.50 -29.98
N MET A 681 56.55 85.17 -30.01
CA MET A 681 55.50 85.97 -29.39
C MET A 681 55.64 86.03 -27.87
N PHE A 682 55.95 84.90 -27.21
CA PHE A 682 56.18 84.83 -25.76
C PHE A 682 57.42 85.62 -25.34
N PHE A 683 58.51 85.52 -26.13
CA PHE A 683 59.73 86.31 -25.94
C PHE A 683 59.46 87.80 -26.16
N PHE A 684 58.64 88.16 -27.14
CA PHE A 684 58.26 89.54 -27.42
C PHE A 684 57.35 90.13 -26.33
N PHE A 685 56.42 89.33 -25.79
CA PHE A 685 55.53 89.76 -24.70
C PHE A 685 56.27 89.90 -23.36
N PHE A 686 57.21 89.02 -23.03
CA PHE A 686 58.04 89.13 -21.82
C PHE A 686 59.14 90.18 -21.93
N ARG A 687 59.68 90.43 -23.13
CA ARG A 687 60.62 91.54 -23.36
C ARG A 687 59.95 92.91 -23.21
N ARG A 688 58.61 92.99 -23.28
CA ARG A 688 57.84 94.23 -23.07
C ARG A 688 57.55 94.54 -21.59
N ARG A 689 57.95 93.67 -20.65
CA ARG A 689 57.76 93.84 -19.19
C ARG A 689 59.08 93.98 -18.40
N ARG A 690 60.20 94.29 -19.07
CA ARG A 690 61.41 94.82 -18.43
C ARG A 690 61.63 96.26 -18.86
#